data_AF-A0A7X0NN11-F1
#
_entry.id   AF-A0A7X0NN11-F1
#
_cell.length_a   1.000
_cell.length_b   1.000
_cell.length_c   1.000
_cell.angle_alpha   90.00
_cell.angle_beta   90.00
_cell.angle_gamma   90.00
#
_symmetry.space_group_name_H-M   'P 1'
#
loop_
_entity.id
_entity.type
_entity.pdbx_description
1 polymer ?
#
loop_
_entity_poly.entity_id
_entity_poly.type
_entity_poly.pdbx_seq_one_letter_code
_entity_poly.pdbx_strand_id
1 'polypeptide(L)'
;MCDDPLLPPAVAAALADYRSLRDTHDVRWGEPPLGYVVQAWATVFLDNRYGYWAAALRQIAGRHPGVPPEDLEAHLGEVDPDRVVRDALAGDVLDNLAALRLTPGGCLLEAETQVVLGDRPFRTGLLLDSSRDEPVTVVVDGVPYTVGPYGAKVVEVAESVLVGGRPVELSPLSRRAEAAVIRVRAGFPCRWSVMGANGQGWYPQGVPPKRDAHRRPYFHGDDLVVEVPAEPITVGVARGMEYTTAELVVTPEAGATTLVELAPERLYDSAARGWYGGDLHVHLNWMGEEPAAPVLAAAAQHGEDLHVLNLVAGNVAGERVYDVEALRHWAGKDLPWSDDRHLARLGVEYRNDLIGHCTAFGLREPPRRYHSGFLGTADWPPNAVALEELRALGGVTGYGHPFHTPFGDDDPPDVVLDRGRSCAAREIVADAALGLIDTLDVLNHSSIAATAAVYRRLIGAGNRLAVTAGTDAVLSFCRRGTASSPPGWERVYANVAGPLTAESYAEAILLGRTFATTGPWLELTVNGHGPGDTLELPPGQRVEIAVSSIGPEVETLEIRTADGVLAQGPPGRLTAFVEVREPTYVVAVASGPPHPRSMHRSGAYAHTSPVYVDVAGGHVAREADVRWCLAWLERLEAVLRESGTFETPGQLGDHLALYERAREVYRRRLAPPGVR
;
A
#
# COMPACT_ATOMS: atom_id res chain seq x y z
N MET A 1 -25.24 24.71 -14.96
CA MET A 1 -24.47 23.82 -14.07
C MET A 1 -23.04 24.33 -14.15
N CYS A 2 -22.48 24.84 -13.05
CA CYS A 2 -21.04 25.12 -13.04
C CYS A 2 -20.33 23.78 -13.16
N ASP A 3 -19.39 23.64 -14.09
CA ASP A 3 -18.55 22.46 -14.18
C ASP A 3 -17.68 22.43 -12.92
N ASP A 4 -17.98 21.51 -11.98
CA ASP A 4 -17.11 21.25 -10.83
C ASP A 4 -15.79 20.68 -11.37
N PRO A 5 -14.66 21.40 -11.24
CA PRO A 5 -13.40 20.95 -11.80
C PRO A 5 -12.92 19.63 -11.17
N LEU A 6 -13.38 19.30 -9.96
CA LEU A 6 -13.06 18.04 -9.29
C LEU A 6 -13.94 16.87 -9.75
N LEU A 7 -15.02 17.14 -10.47
CA LEU A 7 -15.99 16.12 -10.86
C LEU A 7 -16.48 16.32 -12.31
N PRO A 8 -15.59 16.19 -13.32
CA PRO A 8 -15.98 16.27 -14.70
C PRO A 8 -16.98 15.16 -15.07
N PRO A 9 -17.85 15.35 -16.08
CA PRO A 9 -18.97 14.45 -16.35
C PRO A 9 -18.61 12.96 -16.49
N ALA A 10 -17.48 12.64 -17.12
CA ALA A 10 -17.01 11.26 -17.29
C ALA A 10 -16.66 10.60 -15.93
N VAL A 11 -15.99 11.36 -15.05
CA VAL A 11 -15.63 10.89 -13.70
C VAL A 11 -16.86 10.79 -12.81
N ALA A 12 -17.80 11.73 -12.94
CA ALA A 12 -19.08 11.66 -12.24
C ALA A 12 -19.88 10.39 -12.62
N ALA A 13 -19.90 10.05 -13.92
CA ALA A 13 -20.57 8.85 -14.42
C ALA A 13 -19.89 7.57 -13.93
N ALA A 14 -18.55 7.50 -13.97
CA ALA A 14 -17.79 6.36 -13.44
C ALA A 14 -18.07 6.14 -11.95
N LEU A 15 -18.06 7.22 -11.15
CA LEU A 15 -18.35 7.15 -9.72
C LEU A 15 -19.78 6.67 -9.43
N ALA A 16 -20.75 7.06 -10.26
CA ALA A 16 -22.13 6.55 -10.16
C ALA A 16 -22.21 5.05 -10.50
N ASP A 17 -21.46 4.58 -11.51
CA ASP A 17 -21.33 3.15 -11.82
C ASP A 17 -20.74 2.38 -10.64
N TYR A 18 -19.65 2.87 -10.04
CA TYR A 18 -19.00 2.22 -8.90
C TYR A 18 -19.94 2.11 -7.69
N ARG A 19 -20.75 3.14 -7.42
CA ARG A 19 -21.78 3.07 -6.37
C ARG A 19 -22.84 2.02 -6.68
N SER A 20 -23.30 1.95 -7.94
CA SER A 20 -24.24 0.92 -8.38
C SER A 20 -23.67 -0.49 -8.24
N LEU A 21 -22.38 -0.67 -8.56
CA LEU A 21 -21.68 -1.95 -8.40
C LEU A 21 -21.60 -2.34 -6.93
N ARG A 22 -21.19 -1.42 -6.05
CA ARG A 22 -21.16 -1.66 -4.60
C ARG A 22 -22.54 -2.06 -4.06
N ASP A 23 -23.58 -1.31 -4.42
CA ASP A 23 -24.93 -1.53 -3.91
C ASP A 23 -25.49 -2.89 -4.38
N THR A 24 -25.02 -3.40 -5.53
CA THR A 24 -25.44 -4.69 -6.11
C THR A 24 -24.58 -5.86 -5.64
N HIS A 25 -23.28 -5.64 -5.45
CA HIS A 25 -22.27 -6.69 -5.30
C HIS A 25 -21.40 -6.55 -4.06
N ASP A 26 -21.83 -5.79 -3.06
CA ASP A 26 -21.07 -5.42 -1.86
C ASP A 26 -19.69 -4.82 -2.17
N VAL A 27 -18.77 -4.84 -1.21
CA VAL A 27 -17.44 -4.22 -1.33
C VAL A 27 -16.57 -4.81 -2.45
N ARG A 28 -16.98 -5.94 -3.04
CA ARG A 28 -16.27 -6.61 -4.15
C ARG A 28 -16.61 -6.04 -5.53
N TRP A 29 -17.65 -5.21 -5.64
CA TRP A 29 -18.05 -4.51 -6.88
C TRP A 29 -18.27 -5.43 -8.09
N GLY A 30 -18.52 -6.73 -7.87
CA GLY A 30 -18.75 -7.72 -8.92
C GLY A 30 -17.49 -8.30 -9.55
N GLU A 31 -16.32 -8.05 -8.97
CA GLU A 31 -15.06 -8.65 -9.42
C GLU A 31 -15.07 -10.19 -9.31
N PRO A 32 -14.37 -10.90 -10.21
CA PRO A 32 -14.18 -12.35 -10.09
C PRO A 32 -13.66 -12.73 -8.69
N PRO A 33 -14.17 -13.81 -8.07
CA PRO A 33 -13.86 -14.18 -6.68
C PRO A 33 -12.48 -14.85 -6.57
N LEU A 34 -11.42 -14.18 -7.00
CA LEU A 34 -10.04 -14.57 -6.71
C LEU A 34 -9.75 -14.45 -5.21
N GLY A 35 -8.74 -15.16 -4.71
CA GLY A 35 -8.44 -15.23 -3.27
C GLY A 35 -8.33 -13.85 -2.59
N TYR A 36 -7.67 -12.88 -3.22
CA TYR A 36 -7.55 -11.52 -2.66
C TYR A 36 -8.85 -10.69 -2.76
N VAL A 37 -9.72 -10.97 -3.74
CA VAL A 37 -11.05 -10.33 -3.85
C VAL A 37 -11.96 -10.82 -2.73
N VAL A 38 -11.97 -12.14 -2.48
CA VAL A 38 -12.72 -12.74 -1.37
C VAL A 38 -12.16 -12.28 -0.02
N GLN A 39 -10.83 -12.19 0.10
CA GLN A 39 -10.17 -11.64 1.29
C GLN A 39 -10.64 -10.22 1.60
N ALA A 40 -10.75 -9.35 0.60
CA ALA A 40 -11.08 -7.97 0.85
C ALA A 40 -12.45 -7.79 1.50
N TRP A 41 -13.44 -8.60 1.11
CA TRP A 41 -14.73 -8.63 1.81
C TRP A 41 -14.56 -9.04 3.28
N ALA A 42 -13.80 -10.11 3.55
CA ALA A 42 -13.63 -10.61 4.91
C ALA A 42 -12.84 -9.64 5.80
N THR A 43 -11.85 -8.95 5.23
CA THR A 43 -10.95 -8.04 5.95
C THR A 43 -11.57 -6.69 6.28
N VAL A 44 -12.78 -6.38 5.77
CA VAL A 44 -13.61 -5.32 6.34
C VAL A 44 -13.99 -5.64 7.80
N PHE A 45 -14.19 -6.92 8.11
CA PHE A 45 -14.58 -7.39 9.44
C PHE A 45 -13.41 -7.88 10.29
N LEU A 46 -12.20 -7.90 9.76
CA LEU A 46 -11.01 -8.34 10.48
C LEU A 46 -10.02 -7.18 10.61
N ASP A 47 -9.11 -7.30 11.55
CA ASP A 47 -7.94 -6.43 11.64
C ASP A 47 -6.67 -7.28 11.67
N ASN A 48 -5.51 -6.62 11.70
CA ASN A 48 -4.20 -7.27 11.62
C ASN A 48 -3.91 -8.26 12.76
N ARG A 49 -4.71 -8.26 13.85
CA ARG A 49 -4.61 -9.27 14.93
C ARG A 49 -5.12 -10.64 14.49
N TYR A 50 -5.95 -10.70 13.44
CA TYR A 50 -6.61 -11.93 13.00
C TYR A 50 -6.10 -12.38 11.62
N GLY A 51 -5.51 -13.57 11.57
CA GLY A 51 -4.89 -14.10 10.36
C GLY A 51 -5.90 -14.70 9.38
N TYR A 52 -6.43 -13.90 8.45
CA TYR A 52 -7.31 -14.38 7.36
C TYR A 52 -6.71 -15.57 6.61
N TRP A 53 -5.48 -15.42 6.09
CA TRP A 53 -4.85 -16.44 5.24
C TRP A 53 -4.66 -17.77 5.97
N ALA A 54 -4.29 -17.73 7.26
CA ALA A 54 -4.15 -18.93 8.06
C ALA A 54 -5.49 -19.67 8.25
N ALA A 55 -6.58 -18.93 8.47
CA ALA A 55 -7.92 -19.52 8.58
C ALA A 55 -8.43 -20.04 7.23
N ALA A 56 -8.21 -19.30 6.14
CA ALA A 56 -8.56 -19.69 4.78
C ALA A 56 -7.86 -20.99 4.36
N LEU A 57 -6.53 -21.06 4.51
CA LEU A 57 -5.74 -22.25 4.16
C LEU A 57 -6.17 -23.50 4.95
N ARG A 58 -6.49 -23.36 6.25
CA ARG A 58 -7.04 -24.48 7.04
C ARG A 58 -8.38 -24.97 6.50
N GLN A 59 -9.25 -24.05 6.08
CA GLN A 59 -10.55 -24.40 5.52
C GLN A 59 -10.40 -25.13 4.18
N ILE A 60 -9.52 -24.65 3.30
CA ILE A 60 -9.22 -25.30 2.01
C ILE A 60 -8.59 -26.68 2.23
N ALA A 61 -7.60 -26.81 3.10
CA ALA A 61 -6.98 -28.11 3.42
C ALA A 61 -8.01 -29.15 3.90
N GLY A 62 -9.01 -28.72 4.69
CA GLY A 62 -10.10 -29.59 5.13
C GLY A 62 -11.06 -30.01 4.01
N ARG A 63 -11.28 -29.15 3.00
CA ARG A 63 -12.11 -29.46 1.82
C ARG A 63 -11.37 -30.30 0.78
N HIS A 64 -10.06 -30.13 0.71
CA HIS A 64 -9.18 -30.74 -0.30
C HIS A 64 -8.04 -31.53 0.36
N PRO A 65 -8.33 -32.62 1.11
CA PRO A 65 -7.31 -33.35 1.89
C PRO A 65 -6.24 -34.05 1.04
N GLY A 66 -6.41 -34.12 -0.28
CA GLY A 66 -5.45 -34.70 -1.23
C GLY A 66 -4.59 -33.66 -1.96
N VAL A 67 -4.82 -32.36 -1.74
CA VAL A 67 -4.03 -31.28 -2.34
C VAL A 67 -2.82 -30.98 -1.44
N PRO A 68 -1.58 -31.01 -1.96
CA PRO A 68 -0.39 -30.64 -1.20
C PRO A 68 -0.47 -29.20 -0.66
N PRO A 69 0.13 -28.89 0.51
CA PRO A 69 0.10 -27.55 1.10
C PRO A 69 0.49 -26.41 0.15
N GLU A 70 1.47 -26.65 -0.71
CA GLU A 70 1.99 -25.72 -1.72
C GLU A 70 0.96 -25.33 -2.80
N ASP A 71 -0.04 -26.19 -3.05
CA ASP A 71 -1.05 -26.00 -4.08
C ASP A 71 -2.37 -25.43 -3.51
N LEU A 72 -2.52 -25.35 -2.18
CA LEU A 72 -3.76 -24.89 -1.54
C LEU A 72 -4.10 -23.44 -1.89
N GLU A 73 -3.10 -22.59 -2.17
CA GLU A 73 -3.32 -21.19 -2.50
C GLU A 73 -4.14 -21.00 -3.79
N ALA A 74 -4.04 -21.93 -4.75
CA ALA A 74 -4.80 -21.90 -5.99
C ALA A 74 -6.32 -22.02 -5.77
N HIS A 75 -6.73 -22.55 -4.61
CA HIS A 75 -8.13 -22.77 -4.24
C HIS A 75 -8.68 -21.69 -3.29
N LEU A 76 -7.93 -20.62 -3.01
CA LEU A 76 -8.35 -19.58 -2.05
C LEU A 76 -9.62 -18.83 -2.50
N GLY A 77 -9.96 -18.84 -3.79
CA GLY A 77 -11.23 -18.30 -4.28
C GLY A 77 -12.47 -19.13 -3.87
N GLU A 78 -12.27 -20.37 -3.41
CA GLU A 78 -13.35 -21.30 -3.05
C GLU A 78 -13.75 -21.22 -1.58
N VAL A 79 -13.06 -20.41 -0.75
CA VAL A 79 -13.36 -20.33 0.67
C VAL A 79 -14.79 -19.85 0.91
N ASP A 80 -15.41 -20.34 1.99
CA ASP A 80 -16.57 -19.71 2.58
C ASP A 80 -16.07 -18.57 3.49
N PRO A 81 -16.20 -17.31 3.05
CA PRO A 81 -15.59 -16.19 3.75
C PRO A 81 -16.27 -15.90 5.10
N ASP A 82 -17.55 -16.23 5.25
CA ASP A 82 -18.27 -16.10 6.53
C ASP A 82 -17.60 -17.00 7.59
N ARG A 83 -17.31 -18.25 7.21
CA ARG A 83 -16.62 -19.20 8.07
C ARG A 83 -15.18 -18.83 8.33
N VAL A 84 -14.47 -18.23 7.37
CA VAL A 84 -13.11 -17.74 7.55
C VAL A 84 -13.08 -16.59 8.57
N VAL A 85 -14.00 -15.64 8.49
CA VAL A 85 -14.14 -14.56 9.49
C VAL A 85 -14.34 -15.16 10.89
N ARG A 86 -15.30 -16.08 11.03
CA ARG A 86 -15.59 -16.77 12.31
C ARG A 86 -14.39 -17.55 12.86
N ASP A 87 -13.68 -18.28 12.00
CA ASP A 87 -12.49 -19.05 12.40
C ASP A 87 -11.29 -18.17 12.73
N ALA A 88 -11.14 -17.03 12.05
CA ALA A 88 -10.07 -16.08 12.30
C ALA A 88 -10.28 -15.34 13.63
N LEU A 89 -11.51 -14.96 13.95
CA LEU A 89 -11.88 -14.30 15.21
C LEU A 89 -11.73 -15.22 16.43
N ALA A 90 -11.86 -16.54 16.25
CA ALA A 90 -11.69 -17.52 17.31
C ALA A 90 -12.54 -17.25 18.58
N GLY A 91 -13.75 -16.71 18.41
CA GLY A 91 -14.65 -16.35 19.51
C GLY A 91 -14.60 -14.88 19.93
N ASP A 92 -13.68 -14.08 19.38
CA ASP A 92 -13.68 -12.64 19.61
C ASP A 92 -14.86 -11.94 18.91
N VAL A 93 -15.13 -10.71 19.35
CA VAL A 93 -16.14 -9.79 18.83
C VAL A 93 -15.48 -8.43 18.62
N LEU A 94 -15.85 -7.72 17.55
CA LEU A 94 -15.25 -6.44 17.17
C LEU A 94 -16.27 -5.31 17.11
N ASP A 95 -15.79 -4.06 17.10
CA ASP A 95 -16.60 -2.84 17.02
C ASP A 95 -17.55 -2.79 15.83
N ASN A 96 -17.23 -3.47 14.73
CA ASN A 96 -18.04 -3.51 13.51
C ASN A 96 -18.67 -4.87 13.22
N LEU A 97 -18.53 -5.85 14.12
CA LEU A 97 -19.11 -7.18 13.96
C LEU A 97 -19.48 -7.78 15.32
N ALA A 98 -20.77 -7.67 15.68
CA ALA A 98 -21.35 -8.39 16.81
C ALA A 98 -21.48 -9.89 16.48
N ALA A 99 -21.63 -10.75 17.49
CA ALA A 99 -21.82 -12.19 17.31
C ALA A 99 -23.08 -12.70 18.00
N LEU A 100 -23.96 -13.37 17.23
CA LEU A 100 -25.05 -14.18 17.76
C LEU A 100 -24.61 -15.64 17.84
N ARG A 101 -24.25 -16.08 19.04
CA ARG A 101 -23.87 -17.47 19.33
C ARG A 101 -25.12 -18.34 19.41
N LEU A 102 -25.28 -19.28 18.48
CA LEU A 102 -26.37 -20.23 18.44
C LEU A 102 -25.89 -21.56 19.05
N THR A 103 -26.20 -21.78 20.33
CA THR A 103 -25.73 -22.95 21.09
C THR A 103 -26.86 -23.97 21.27
N PRO A 104 -26.58 -25.24 21.61
CA PRO A 104 -27.62 -26.21 21.92
C PRO A 104 -28.58 -25.76 23.05
N GLY A 105 -28.08 -24.93 23.98
CA GLY A 105 -28.86 -24.41 25.11
C GLY A 105 -29.68 -23.15 24.82
N GLY A 106 -29.52 -22.51 23.65
CA GLY A 106 -30.22 -21.27 23.33
C GLY A 106 -29.45 -20.38 22.34
N CYS A 107 -29.52 -19.07 22.54
CA CYS A 107 -28.71 -18.11 21.81
C CYS A 107 -28.21 -17.00 22.75
N LEU A 108 -27.02 -16.47 22.47
CA LEU A 108 -26.39 -15.37 23.21
C LEU A 108 -25.90 -14.32 22.20
N LEU A 109 -26.21 -13.05 22.45
CA LEU A 109 -25.70 -11.93 21.67
C LEU A 109 -24.51 -11.28 22.40
N GLU A 110 -23.37 -11.24 21.73
CA GLU A 110 -22.13 -10.60 22.20
C GLU A 110 -21.80 -9.43 21.26
N ALA A 111 -21.45 -8.27 21.83
CA ALA A 111 -21.17 -7.06 21.05
C ALA A 111 -20.23 -6.12 21.82
N GLU A 112 -19.38 -5.40 21.09
CA GLU A 112 -18.82 -4.15 21.60
C GLU A 112 -19.89 -3.06 21.47
N THR A 113 -20.53 -2.69 22.58
CA THR A 113 -21.65 -1.74 22.59
C THR A 113 -21.25 -0.41 21.93
N GLN A 114 -21.97 -0.06 20.86
CA GLN A 114 -21.80 1.20 20.14
C GLN A 114 -22.68 2.31 20.73
N VAL A 115 -22.17 3.53 20.72
CA VAL A 115 -22.90 4.73 21.13
C VAL A 115 -23.65 5.30 19.93
N VAL A 116 -24.92 5.59 20.11
CA VAL A 116 -25.78 6.16 19.07
C VAL A 116 -26.37 7.48 19.58
N LEU A 117 -26.24 8.54 18.78
CA LEU A 117 -26.72 9.87 19.15
C LEU A 117 -28.25 9.96 18.98
N GLY A 118 -28.96 10.25 20.08
CA GLY A 118 -30.42 10.34 20.10
C GLY A 118 -31.10 9.12 19.47
N ASP A 119 -32.14 9.37 18.68
CA ASP A 119 -32.97 8.32 18.07
C ASP A 119 -32.49 7.89 16.67
N ARG A 120 -31.22 8.15 16.32
CA ARG A 120 -30.69 7.76 15.01
C ARG A 120 -30.81 6.24 14.79
N PRO A 121 -31.08 5.80 13.54
CA PRO A 121 -31.00 4.39 13.22
C PRO A 121 -29.58 3.89 13.47
N PHE A 122 -29.47 2.66 13.94
CA PHE A 122 -28.20 1.98 14.16
C PHE A 122 -28.18 0.70 13.36
N ARG A 123 -27.07 0.45 12.67
CA ARG A 123 -26.85 -0.76 11.89
C ARG A 123 -25.46 -1.26 12.16
N THR A 124 -25.29 -2.58 12.22
CA THR A 124 -23.99 -3.20 12.40
C THR A 124 -23.95 -4.57 11.74
N GLY A 125 -22.75 -5.06 11.42
CA GLY A 125 -22.54 -6.44 11.09
C GLY A 125 -22.89 -7.35 12.27
N LEU A 126 -23.50 -8.50 11.96
CA LEU A 126 -23.84 -9.56 12.89
C LEU A 126 -23.34 -10.90 12.32
N LEU A 127 -22.42 -11.53 13.04
CA LEU A 127 -21.99 -12.90 12.79
C LEU A 127 -22.96 -13.87 13.46
N LEU A 128 -23.71 -14.62 12.67
CA LEU A 128 -24.48 -15.77 13.13
C LEU A 128 -23.52 -16.96 13.23
N ASP A 129 -23.19 -17.38 14.45
CA ASP A 129 -22.19 -18.43 14.72
C ASP A 129 -22.86 -19.63 15.39
N SER A 130 -22.97 -20.75 14.68
CA SER A 130 -23.65 -21.93 15.18
C SER A 130 -22.68 -22.96 15.73
N SER A 131 -22.94 -23.43 16.94
CA SER A 131 -22.30 -24.61 17.53
C SER A 131 -23.27 -25.80 17.63
N ARG A 132 -24.40 -25.77 16.91
CA ARG A 132 -25.42 -26.83 16.93
C ARG A 132 -25.12 -27.91 15.90
N ASP A 133 -25.59 -29.12 16.19
CA ASP A 133 -25.54 -30.28 15.28
C ASP A 133 -26.59 -30.22 14.15
N GLU A 134 -27.61 -29.36 14.29
CA GLU A 134 -28.69 -29.19 13.32
C GLU A 134 -28.73 -27.77 12.76
N PRO A 135 -29.19 -27.56 11.51
CA PRO A 135 -29.37 -26.24 10.94
C PRO A 135 -30.32 -25.37 11.76
N VAL A 136 -30.05 -24.07 11.83
CA VAL A 136 -30.88 -23.09 12.53
C VAL A 136 -31.31 -22.00 11.57
N THR A 137 -32.62 -21.74 11.51
CA THR A 137 -33.14 -20.54 10.85
C THR A 137 -33.13 -19.35 11.82
N VAL A 138 -32.44 -18.29 11.42
CA VAL A 138 -32.45 -16.98 12.08
C VAL A 138 -33.10 -15.99 11.13
N VAL A 139 -34.09 -15.24 11.60
CA VAL A 139 -34.71 -14.15 10.82
C VAL A 139 -34.12 -12.84 11.31
N VAL A 140 -33.42 -12.11 10.44
CA VAL A 140 -32.84 -10.80 10.75
C VAL A 140 -33.54 -9.76 9.89
N ASP A 141 -34.16 -8.76 10.51
CA ASP A 141 -34.94 -7.71 9.86
C ASP A 141 -35.95 -8.24 8.83
N GLY A 142 -36.62 -9.34 9.19
CA GLY A 142 -37.61 -10.02 8.35
C GLY A 142 -37.03 -10.96 7.28
N VAL A 143 -35.71 -11.01 7.10
CA VAL A 143 -35.03 -11.88 6.13
C VAL A 143 -34.58 -13.18 6.81
N PRO A 144 -35.04 -14.36 6.34
CA PRO A 144 -34.63 -15.63 6.90
C PRO A 144 -33.25 -16.07 6.37
N TYR A 145 -32.36 -16.44 7.28
CA TYR A 145 -31.05 -17.04 7.01
C TYR A 145 -30.97 -18.42 7.65
N THR A 146 -30.50 -19.42 6.90
CA THR A 146 -30.24 -20.76 7.44
C THR A 146 -28.75 -20.92 7.71
N VAL A 147 -28.38 -21.10 8.97
CA VAL A 147 -27.01 -21.41 9.39
C VAL A 147 -26.90 -22.92 9.55
N GLY A 148 -26.01 -23.55 8.77
CA GLY A 148 -25.78 -24.99 8.84
C GLY A 148 -25.19 -25.44 10.19
N PRO A 149 -25.12 -26.75 10.44
CA PRO A 149 -24.43 -27.30 11.61
C PRO A 149 -22.99 -26.80 11.65
N TYR A 150 -22.53 -26.30 12.81
CA TYR A 150 -21.20 -25.73 12.96
C TYR A 150 -20.85 -24.61 11.94
N GLY A 151 -21.89 -23.97 11.38
CA GLY A 151 -21.80 -22.98 10.31
C GLY A 151 -21.69 -21.55 10.81
N ALA A 152 -21.37 -20.64 9.89
CA ALA A 152 -21.29 -19.21 10.14
C ALA A 152 -22.00 -18.43 9.02
N LYS A 153 -22.54 -17.25 9.34
CA LYS A 153 -23.08 -16.31 8.35
C LYS A 153 -22.92 -14.88 8.85
N VAL A 154 -22.31 -14.00 8.05
CA VAL A 154 -22.30 -12.55 8.33
C VAL A 154 -23.51 -11.91 7.63
N VAL A 155 -24.25 -11.12 8.39
CA VAL A 155 -25.42 -10.34 7.93
C VAL A 155 -25.37 -8.94 8.52
N GLU A 156 -26.21 -8.03 8.04
CA GLU A 156 -26.45 -6.72 8.68
C GLU A 156 -27.71 -6.81 9.56
N VAL A 157 -27.69 -6.16 10.71
CA VAL A 157 -28.85 -6.03 11.60
C VAL A 157 -29.12 -4.57 11.96
N ALA A 158 -30.39 -4.18 11.96
CA ALA A 158 -30.87 -2.86 12.33
C ALA A 158 -31.96 -2.88 13.40
N GLU A 159 -32.96 -3.77 13.28
CA GLU A 159 -34.21 -3.65 14.04
C GLU A 159 -34.56 -4.89 14.87
N SER A 160 -34.44 -6.09 14.29
CA SER A 160 -34.97 -7.31 14.92
C SER A 160 -34.21 -8.58 14.53
N VAL A 161 -34.13 -9.51 15.49
CA VAL A 161 -33.59 -10.86 15.29
C VAL A 161 -34.50 -11.88 15.94
N LEU A 162 -34.87 -12.92 15.21
CA LEU A 162 -35.65 -14.06 15.70
C LEU A 162 -34.87 -15.37 15.53
N VAL A 163 -34.73 -16.16 16.59
CA VAL A 163 -34.14 -17.51 16.54
C VAL A 163 -35.23 -18.53 16.87
N GLY A 164 -35.58 -19.38 15.91
CA GLY A 164 -36.69 -20.34 16.09
C GLY A 164 -38.03 -19.66 16.45
N GLY A 165 -38.27 -18.46 15.91
CA GLY A 165 -39.46 -17.65 16.17
C GLY A 165 -39.45 -16.87 17.48
N ARG A 166 -38.38 -16.94 18.28
CA ARG A 166 -38.23 -16.17 19.54
C ARG A 166 -37.36 -14.93 19.33
N PRO A 167 -37.76 -13.75 19.82
CA PRO A 167 -36.95 -12.53 19.71
C PRO A 167 -35.68 -12.62 20.54
N VAL A 168 -34.59 -12.08 19.98
CA VAL A 168 -33.32 -11.87 20.66
C VAL A 168 -33.27 -10.42 21.15
N GLU A 169 -32.82 -10.21 22.38
CA GLU A 169 -32.62 -8.86 22.92
C GLU A 169 -31.41 -8.20 22.27
N LEU A 170 -31.61 -7.04 21.62
CA LEU A 170 -30.57 -6.30 20.91
C LEU A 170 -29.91 -5.18 21.73
N SER A 171 -30.28 -5.01 23.01
CA SER A 171 -29.69 -3.99 23.89
C SER A 171 -28.17 -4.05 24.04
N PRO A 172 -27.47 -5.21 23.90
CA PRO A 172 -26.01 -5.24 23.91
C PRO A 172 -25.36 -4.49 22.75
N LEU A 173 -26.04 -4.38 21.60
CA LEU A 173 -25.46 -3.80 20.38
C LEU A 173 -25.15 -2.32 20.53
N SER A 174 -26.04 -1.58 21.20
CA SER A 174 -25.92 -0.13 21.27
C SER A 174 -26.60 0.48 22.49
N ARG A 175 -26.12 1.67 22.86
CA ARG A 175 -26.76 2.55 23.84
C ARG A 175 -26.96 3.94 23.27
N ARG A 176 -27.92 4.67 23.81
CA ARG A 176 -28.20 6.06 23.41
C ARG A 176 -27.37 7.04 24.23
N ALA A 177 -26.96 8.13 23.59
CA ALA A 177 -26.31 9.27 24.24
C ALA A 177 -26.89 10.58 23.72
N GLU A 178 -26.86 11.62 24.56
CA GLU A 178 -27.17 12.98 24.13
C GLU A 178 -26.11 13.48 23.17
N ALA A 179 -26.54 14.19 22.13
CA ALA A 179 -25.64 14.75 21.13
C ALA A 179 -25.01 16.06 21.62
N ALA A 180 -23.71 16.19 21.36
CA ALA A 180 -22.96 17.42 21.43
C ALA A 180 -22.25 17.65 20.09
N VAL A 181 -21.67 18.83 19.92
CA VAL A 181 -20.94 19.19 18.70
C VAL A 181 -19.56 19.67 19.07
N ILE A 182 -18.54 19.20 18.35
CA ILE A 182 -17.22 19.81 18.36
C ILE A 182 -16.93 20.47 17.02
N ARG A 183 -16.14 21.54 17.06
CA ARG A 183 -15.51 22.15 15.88
C ARG A 183 -14.00 21.99 16.03
N VAL A 184 -13.36 21.26 15.14
CA VAL A 184 -11.91 21.00 15.18
C VAL A 184 -11.17 21.96 14.26
N ARG A 185 -10.09 22.58 14.75
CA ARG A 185 -9.31 23.57 14.01
C ARG A 185 -7.83 23.50 14.37
N ALA A 186 -6.98 23.42 13.35
CA ALA A 186 -5.52 23.53 13.45
C ALA A 186 -4.99 24.81 12.79
N GLY A 187 -5.78 25.45 11.92
CA GLY A 187 -5.36 26.60 11.11
C GLY A 187 -4.73 26.21 9.77
N PHE A 188 -4.71 24.91 9.46
CA PHE A 188 -4.33 24.31 8.19
C PHE A 188 -4.92 22.89 8.10
N PRO A 189 -5.12 22.32 6.91
CA PRO A 189 -5.70 20.98 6.76
C PRO A 189 -4.91 19.92 7.56
N CYS A 190 -5.57 19.04 8.29
CA CYS A 190 -4.89 17.98 9.03
C CYS A 190 -5.64 16.66 8.89
N ARG A 191 -4.98 15.56 9.26
CA ARG A 191 -5.65 14.32 9.63
C ARG A 191 -6.14 14.42 11.07
N TRP A 192 -7.44 14.38 11.26
CA TRP A 192 -8.10 14.37 12.56
C TRP A 192 -8.53 12.96 12.94
N SER A 193 -8.60 12.71 14.24
CA SER A 193 -9.16 11.49 14.80
C SER A 193 -10.01 11.85 16.01
N VAL A 194 -11.26 11.40 16.04
CA VAL A 194 -12.17 11.64 17.15
C VAL A 194 -12.75 10.30 17.60
N MET A 195 -12.54 9.96 18.87
CA MET A 195 -12.86 8.64 19.42
C MET A 195 -13.60 8.74 20.74
N GLY A 196 -14.62 7.90 20.93
CA GLY A 196 -15.19 7.63 22.26
C GLY A 196 -14.31 6.69 23.09
N ALA A 197 -14.65 6.52 24.36
CA ALA A 197 -13.90 5.65 25.29
C ALA A 197 -13.82 4.17 24.87
N ASN A 198 -14.77 3.69 24.08
CA ASN A 198 -14.79 2.34 23.49
C ASN A 198 -14.00 2.24 22.17
N GLY A 199 -13.32 3.31 21.73
CA GLY A 199 -12.60 3.35 20.46
C GLY A 199 -13.48 3.52 19.21
N GLN A 200 -14.78 3.78 19.39
CA GLN A 200 -15.70 4.14 18.30
C GLN A 200 -15.31 5.50 17.71
N GLY A 201 -15.21 5.55 16.38
CA GLY A 201 -14.89 6.78 15.66
C GLY A 201 -16.09 7.68 15.42
N TRP A 202 -15.84 9.00 15.44
CA TRP A 202 -16.80 10.05 15.11
C TRP A 202 -16.28 10.87 13.93
N TYR A 203 -17.15 11.19 12.98
CA TYR A 203 -16.78 11.75 11.68
C TYR A 203 -17.68 12.93 11.32
N PRO A 204 -17.18 13.92 10.55
CA PRO A 204 -18.03 14.93 9.95
C PRO A 204 -19.12 14.30 9.06
N GLN A 205 -20.23 15.00 8.91
CA GLN A 205 -21.33 14.53 8.08
C GLN A 205 -20.88 14.28 6.63
N GLY A 206 -21.21 13.10 6.09
CA GLY A 206 -20.90 12.73 4.71
C GLY A 206 -19.46 12.29 4.46
N VAL A 207 -18.61 12.26 5.49
CA VAL A 207 -17.25 11.74 5.39
C VAL A 207 -17.26 10.21 5.59
N PRO A 208 -16.59 9.42 4.74
CA PRO A 208 -16.51 7.98 4.91
C PRO A 208 -15.83 7.62 6.24
N PRO A 209 -16.29 6.58 6.97
CA PRO A 209 -15.79 6.24 8.30
C PRO A 209 -14.44 5.49 8.23
N LYS A 210 -13.40 6.17 7.74
CA LYS A 210 -12.09 5.58 7.49
C LYS A 210 -11.34 5.25 8.77
N ARG A 211 -10.62 4.12 8.76
CA ARG A 211 -9.67 3.70 9.79
C ARG A 211 -8.34 3.32 9.18
N ASP A 212 -7.25 3.73 9.83
CA ASP A 212 -5.88 3.41 9.40
C ASP A 212 -5.43 2.01 9.87
N ALA A 213 -4.18 1.64 9.58
CA ALA A 213 -3.60 0.35 9.95
C ALA A 213 -3.53 0.13 11.48
N HIS A 214 -3.52 1.21 12.27
CA HIS A 214 -3.60 1.18 13.74
C HIS A 214 -5.04 1.17 14.26
N ARG A 215 -6.02 1.05 13.34
CA ARG A 215 -7.46 1.15 13.57
C ARG A 215 -7.90 2.51 14.08
N ARG A 216 -7.10 3.56 13.94
CA ARG A 216 -7.48 4.89 14.36
C ARG A 216 -8.49 5.46 13.35
N PRO A 217 -9.69 5.90 13.78
CA PRO A 217 -10.63 6.56 12.88
C PRO A 217 -10.03 7.88 12.44
N TYR A 218 -10.17 8.21 11.17
CA TYR A 218 -9.62 9.44 10.65
C TYR A 218 -10.47 10.10 9.57
N PHE A 219 -10.26 11.40 9.42
CA PHE A 219 -10.76 12.24 8.34
C PHE A 219 -9.82 13.42 8.13
N HIS A 220 -9.91 14.10 6.98
CA HIS A 220 -9.01 15.19 6.63
C HIS A 220 -9.73 16.53 6.45
N GLY A 221 -9.05 17.61 6.85
CA GLY A 221 -9.47 18.99 6.61
C GLY A 221 -9.12 19.92 7.77
N ASP A 222 -9.63 21.14 7.72
CA ASP A 222 -9.53 22.12 8.80
C ASP A 222 -10.88 22.76 9.01
N ASP A 223 -11.10 23.25 10.23
CA ASP A 223 -12.31 23.97 10.60
C ASP A 223 -13.61 23.15 10.40
N LEU A 224 -13.56 21.88 10.80
CA LEU A 224 -14.61 20.88 10.57
C LEU A 224 -15.53 20.74 11.78
N VAL A 225 -16.80 20.42 11.51
CA VAL A 225 -17.82 20.15 12.54
C VAL A 225 -18.06 18.64 12.65
N VAL A 226 -18.04 18.13 13.88
CA VAL A 226 -18.28 16.72 14.19
C VAL A 226 -19.33 16.60 15.28
N GLU A 227 -20.36 15.80 15.03
CA GLU A 227 -21.33 15.43 16.06
C GLU A 227 -20.78 14.25 16.87
N VAL A 228 -20.85 14.39 18.19
CA VAL A 228 -20.23 13.48 19.16
C VAL A 228 -21.18 13.28 20.34
N PRO A 229 -20.95 12.27 21.21
CA PRO A 229 -21.70 12.14 22.45
C PRO A 229 -21.27 13.24 23.43
N ALA A 230 -22.20 13.67 24.29
CA ALA A 230 -21.92 14.56 25.42
C ALA A 230 -21.17 13.81 26.55
N GLU A 231 -20.02 13.24 26.21
CA GLU A 231 -19.22 12.32 27.03
C GLU A 231 -17.72 12.57 26.77
N PRO A 232 -16.81 12.03 27.60
CA PRO A 232 -15.38 12.10 27.31
C PRO A 232 -15.05 11.48 25.95
N ILE A 233 -14.41 12.27 25.10
CA ILE A 233 -13.87 11.86 23.80
C ILE A 233 -12.40 12.24 23.71
N THR A 234 -11.64 11.45 22.95
CA THR A 234 -10.25 11.75 22.59
C THR A 234 -10.23 12.36 21.20
N VAL A 235 -9.66 13.56 21.08
CA VAL A 235 -9.42 14.26 19.82
C VAL A 235 -7.93 14.30 19.56
N GLY A 236 -7.50 13.75 18.43
CA GLY A 236 -6.12 13.80 17.97
C GLY A 236 -5.98 14.43 16.60
N VAL A 237 -4.79 14.96 16.34
CA VAL A 237 -4.43 15.60 15.07
C VAL A 237 -3.02 15.17 14.64
N ALA A 238 -2.86 14.93 13.34
CA ALA A 238 -1.62 14.61 12.67
C ALA A 238 -1.56 15.29 11.30
N ARG A 239 -0.36 15.43 10.71
CA ARG A 239 -0.16 15.95 9.35
C ARG A 239 1.08 15.31 8.73
N GLY A 240 0.93 14.12 8.14
CA GLY A 240 2.05 13.40 7.53
C GLY A 240 3.21 13.10 8.48
N MET A 241 4.35 12.75 7.89
CA MET A 241 5.57 12.37 8.62
C MET A 241 6.49 13.56 8.99
N GLU A 242 6.24 14.76 8.43
CA GLU A 242 7.02 15.96 8.73
C GLU A 242 6.61 16.65 10.04
N TYR A 243 5.50 16.21 10.63
CA TYR A 243 4.93 16.76 11.84
C TYR A 243 4.85 15.71 12.94
N THR A 244 4.76 16.15 14.20
CA THR A 244 4.37 15.35 15.36
C THR A 244 2.87 15.00 15.32
N THR A 245 2.38 14.39 16.40
CA THR A 245 0.96 14.22 16.66
C THR A 245 0.60 14.93 17.96
N ALA A 246 -0.58 15.52 18.03
CA ALA A 246 -1.11 16.07 19.28
C ALA A 246 -2.45 15.43 19.62
N GLU A 247 -2.77 15.32 20.91
CA GLU A 247 -3.99 14.69 21.39
C GLU A 247 -4.48 15.37 22.67
N LEU A 248 -5.80 15.43 22.84
CA LEU A 248 -6.45 15.92 24.05
C LEU A 248 -7.76 15.17 24.30
N VAL A 249 -8.16 15.11 25.57
CA VAL A 249 -9.47 14.60 25.98
C VAL A 249 -10.37 15.79 26.29
N VAL A 250 -11.58 15.80 25.73
CA VAL A 250 -12.63 16.79 26.01
C VAL A 250 -13.94 16.10 26.37
N THR A 251 -14.75 16.78 27.16
CA THR A 251 -16.13 16.37 27.46
C THR A 251 -17.06 17.47 26.94
N PRO A 252 -17.58 17.36 25.71
CA PRO A 252 -18.45 18.37 25.12
C PRO A 252 -19.80 18.44 25.85
N GLU A 253 -20.34 19.64 26.01
CA GLU A 253 -21.67 19.84 26.61
C GLU A 253 -22.79 19.55 25.60
N ALA A 254 -23.84 18.87 26.05
CA ALA A 254 -25.02 18.57 25.22
C ALA A 254 -25.66 19.85 24.67
N GLY A 255 -25.99 19.85 23.38
CA GLY A 255 -26.62 20.99 22.70
C GLY A 255 -25.71 22.22 22.48
N ALA A 256 -24.45 22.18 22.89
CA ALA A 256 -23.46 23.22 22.65
C ALA A 256 -22.42 22.81 21.59
N THR A 257 -21.75 23.80 21.01
CA THR A 257 -20.57 23.59 20.17
C THR A 257 -19.31 23.90 20.95
N THR A 258 -18.46 22.89 21.15
CA THR A 258 -17.14 23.04 21.77
C THR A 258 -16.08 23.24 20.69
N LEU A 259 -15.35 24.35 20.73
CA LEU A 259 -14.20 24.56 19.84
C LEU A 259 -12.98 23.81 20.38
N VAL A 260 -12.35 22.99 19.55
CA VAL A 260 -11.12 22.28 19.83
C VAL A 260 -10.03 22.82 18.91
N GLU A 261 -9.17 23.67 19.45
CA GLU A 261 -7.98 24.18 18.75
C GLU A 261 -6.77 23.32 19.10
N LEU A 262 -6.26 22.59 18.10
CA LEU A 262 -5.17 21.65 18.27
C LEU A 262 -4.39 21.54 16.96
N ALA A 263 -3.06 21.69 17.03
CA ALA A 263 -2.20 21.58 15.86
C ALA A 263 -0.97 20.71 16.17
N PRO A 264 -0.51 19.88 15.23
CA PRO A 264 0.74 19.15 15.39
C PRO A 264 1.94 20.09 15.16
N GLU A 265 3.05 19.81 15.82
CA GLU A 265 4.30 20.57 15.67
C GLU A 265 5.09 20.05 14.46
N ARG A 266 5.71 20.93 13.67
CA ARG A 266 6.56 20.52 12.55
C ARG A 266 7.93 20.04 13.07
N LEU A 267 8.33 18.82 12.70
CA LEU A 267 9.64 18.23 13.03
C LEU A 267 10.75 18.69 12.08
N TYR A 268 10.42 18.78 10.78
CA TYR A 268 11.32 19.26 9.74
C TYR A 268 10.52 19.88 8.58
N ASP A 269 11.19 20.69 7.77
CA ASP A 269 10.63 21.25 6.54
C ASP A 269 11.45 20.75 5.36
N SER A 270 10.96 19.70 4.71
CA SER A 270 11.66 19.06 3.60
C SER A 270 11.69 19.96 2.36
N ALA A 271 10.54 20.59 2.05
CA ALA A 271 10.39 21.48 0.90
C ALA A 271 11.29 22.71 1.00
N ALA A 272 11.48 23.28 2.21
CA ALA A 272 12.44 24.35 2.43
C ALA A 272 13.90 23.94 2.14
N ARG A 273 14.20 22.64 2.10
CA ARG A 273 15.50 22.06 1.72
C ARG A 273 15.54 21.55 0.28
N GLY A 274 14.50 21.83 -0.52
CA GLY A 274 14.35 21.36 -1.90
C GLY A 274 13.96 19.89 -2.02
N TRP A 275 13.56 19.23 -0.93
CA TRP A 275 13.10 17.85 -0.94
C TRP A 275 11.58 17.79 -0.91
N TYR A 276 10.98 17.08 -1.85
CA TYR A 276 9.53 16.93 -1.93
C TYR A 276 9.17 15.46 -1.76
N GLY A 277 8.31 15.18 -0.77
CA GLY A 277 7.85 13.83 -0.43
C GLY A 277 6.62 13.44 -1.23
N GLY A 278 6.69 12.33 -1.96
CA GLY A 278 5.61 11.81 -2.77
C GLY A 278 5.23 10.37 -2.47
N ASP A 279 3.98 10.04 -2.81
CA ASP A 279 3.44 8.68 -2.83
C ASP A 279 3.09 8.34 -4.28
N LEU A 280 3.83 7.40 -4.86
CA LEU A 280 3.78 7.13 -6.29
C LEU A 280 2.77 6.06 -6.68
N HIS A 281 2.09 5.44 -5.70
CA HIS A 281 1.13 4.36 -5.94
C HIS A 281 -0.07 4.50 -4.98
N VAL A 282 -1.08 5.23 -5.43
CA VAL A 282 -2.34 5.39 -4.69
C VAL A 282 -3.51 5.11 -5.63
N HIS A 283 -4.44 4.25 -5.24
CA HIS A 283 -5.70 4.06 -5.95
C HIS A 283 -6.78 4.98 -5.39
N LEU A 284 -7.50 5.68 -6.28
CA LEU A 284 -8.70 6.39 -5.85
C LEU A 284 -9.83 5.38 -5.65
N ASN A 285 -10.13 4.60 -6.70
CA ASN A 285 -11.13 3.54 -6.71
C ASN A 285 -10.52 2.22 -7.18
N TRP A 286 -10.96 1.13 -6.58
CA TRP A 286 -10.59 -0.22 -6.99
C TRP A 286 -11.70 -1.20 -6.61
N MET A 287 -11.95 -1.27 -5.30
CA MET A 287 -13.03 -1.99 -4.62
C MET A 287 -13.13 -1.41 -3.19
N GLY A 288 -14.18 -1.72 -2.44
CA GLY A 288 -14.33 -1.24 -1.06
C GLY A 288 -15.72 -0.73 -0.70
N GLU A 289 -15.82 -0.21 0.53
CA GLU A 289 -17.08 0.18 1.16
C GLU A 289 -17.67 1.48 0.58
N GLU A 290 -16.82 2.42 0.13
CA GLU A 290 -17.29 3.72 -0.37
C GLU A 290 -16.47 4.18 -1.57
N PRO A 291 -17.03 4.16 -2.80
CA PRO A 291 -16.37 4.75 -3.96
C PRO A 291 -15.91 6.19 -3.69
N ALA A 292 -14.63 6.47 -3.93
CA ALA A 292 -13.99 7.72 -3.60
C ALA A 292 -14.11 8.73 -4.74
N ALA A 293 -14.63 9.92 -4.41
CA ALA A 293 -14.58 11.09 -5.29
C ALA A 293 -13.21 11.79 -5.19
N PRO A 294 -12.76 12.52 -6.24
CA PRO A 294 -11.47 13.23 -6.22
C PRO A 294 -11.29 14.22 -5.06
N VAL A 295 -12.38 14.80 -4.54
CA VAL A 295 -12.34 15.67 -3.35
C VAL A 295 -11.77 14.98 -2.11
N LEU A 296 -11.93 13.66 -1.98
CA LEU A 296 -11.37 12.89 -0.88
C LEU A 296 -9.85 12.77 -1.00
N ALA A 297 -9.33 12.58 -2.22
CA ALA A 297 -7.90 12.60 -2.50
C ALA A 297 -7.29 13.99 -2.25
N ALA A 298 -7.98 15.05 -2.67
CA ALA A 298 -7.57 16.42 -2.40
C ALA A 298 -7.46 16.69 -0.89
N ALA A 299 -8.50 16.33 -0.12
CA ALA A 299 -8.49 16.50 1.33
C ALA A 299 -7.36 15.69 1.99
N ALA A 300 -7.15 14.43 1.56
CA ALA A 300 -6.10 13.58 2.08
C ALA A 300 -4.70 14.14 1.79
N GLN A 301 -4.42 14.54 0.55
CA GLN A 301 -3.13 15.10 0.16
C GLN A 301 -2.78 16.34 0.97
N HIS A 302 -3.70 17.30 1.04
CA HIS A 302 -3.51 18.55 1.77
C HIS A 302 -3.45 18.33 3.29
N GLY A 303 -4.24 17.38 3.81
CA GLY A 303 -4.27 17.03 5.23
C GLY A 303 -3.03 16.25 5.71
N GLU A 304 -2.36 15.54 4.81
CA GLU A 304 -1.10 14.83 5.09
C GLU A 304 0.14 15.65 4.75
N ASP A 305 0.02 16.86 4.17
CA ASP A 305 1.18 17.61 3.62
C ASP A 305 1.98 16.73 2.63
N LEU A 306 1.25 16.02 1.75
CA LEU A 306 1.85 15.14 0.76
C LEU A 306 2.18 15.96 -0.49
N HIS A 307 3.46 16.27 -0.68
CA HIS A 307 3.92 17.14 -1.74
C HIS A 307 3.63 16.58 -3.14
N VAL A 308 3.74 15.27 -3.36
CA VAL A 308 3.38 14.65 -4.64
C VAL A 308 2.43 13.47 -4.44
N LEU A 309 1.28 13.51 -5.11
CA LEU A 309 0.32 12.41 -5.14
C LEU A 309 0.20 11.85 -6.57
N ASN A 310 0.49 10.56 -6.75
CA ASN A 310 0.21 9.85 -7.99
C ASN A 310 -1.00 8.92 -7.80
N LEU A 311 -2.14 9.29 -8.41
CA LEU A 311 -3.31 8.42 -8.44
C LEU A 311 -3.22 7.48 -9.63
N VAL A 312 -3.16 6.17 -9.41
CA VAL A 312 -2.98 5.18 -10.47
C VAL A 312 -4.29 4.52 -10.88
N ALA A 313 -4.58 4.53 -12.18
CA ALA A 313 -5.64 3.71 -12.76
C ALA A 313 -5.14 2.26 -12.91
N GLY A 314 -5.99 1.27 -12.60
CA GLY A 314 -5.61 -0.15 -12.65
C GLY A 314 -6.83 -1.08 -12.59
N ASN A 315 -6.67 -2.33 -13.05
CA ASN A 315 -7.70 -3.36 -12.89
C ASN A 315 -7.56 -4.09 -11.55
N VAL A 316 -8.59 -4.84 -11.13
CA VAL A 316 -8.56 -5.71 -9.93
C VAL A 316 -8.31 -7.16 -10.35
N ALA A 317 -9.35 -7.90 -10.73
CA ALA A 317 -9.29 -9.31 -11.07
C ALA A 317 -9.86 -9.58 -12.47
N GLY A 318 -10.70 -8.69 -12.99
CA GLY A 318 -11.22 -8.71 -14.35
C GLY A 318 -10.53 -7.72 -15.30
N GLU A 319 -11.18 -7.48 -16.44
CA GLU A 319 -10.69 -6.58 -17.48
C GLU A 319 -10.93 -5.09 -17.19
N ARG A 320 -11.89 -4.77 -16.30
CA ARG A 320 -12.26 -3.40 -15.97
C ARG A 320 -11.09 -2.68 -15.33
N VAL A 321 -10.76 -1.51 -15.86
CA VAL A 321 -9.75 -0.59 -15.31
C VAL A 321 -10.47 0.52 -14.57
N TYR A 322 -10.26 0.61 -13.26
CA TYR A 322 -10.83 1.67 -12.43
C TYR A 322 -10.07 2.98 -12.63
N ASP A 323 -10.80 4.09 -12.54
CA ASP A 323 -10.31 5.47 -12.73
C ASP A 323 -9.71 5.77 -14.11
N VAL A 324 -9.95 4.93 -15.12
CA VAL A 324 -9.48 5.17 -16.50
C VAL A 324 -10.09 6.44 -17.10
N GLU A 325 -11.33 6.79 -16.73
CA GLU A 325 -11.99 8.03 -17.11
C GLU A 325 -11.26 9.26 -16.55
N ALA A 326 -10.80 9.17 -15.29
CA ALA A 326 -10.00 10.21 -14.66
C ALA A 326 -8.63 10.35 -15.34
N LEU A 327 -7.94 9.22 -15.58
CA LEU A 327 -6.67 9.22 -16.31
C LEU A 327 -6.83 9.83 -17.71
N ARG A 328 -7.86 9.45 -18.47
CA ARG A 328 -8.13 10.03 -19.80
C ARG A 328 -8.42 11.52 -19.77
N HIS A 329 -9.07 12.02 -18.72
CA HIS A 329 -9.40 13.42 -18.59
C HIS A 329 -8.18 14.29 -18.21
N TRP A 330 -7.33 13.80 -17.29
CA TRP A 330 -6.24 14.55 -16.66
C TRP A 330 -4.82 14.13 -17.06
N ALA A 331 -4.62 13.13 -17.92
CA ALA A 331 -3.29 12.79 -18.42
C ALA A 331 -2.57 14.02 -18.97
N GLY A 332 -1.28 14.15 -18.65
CA GLY A 332 -0.46 15.32 -19.01
C GLY A 332 -0.80 16.61 -18.25
N LYS A 333 -1.79 16.63 -17.35
CA LYS A 333 -2.18 17.83 -16.58
C LYS A 333 -2.02 17.61 -15.07
N ASP A 334 -1.80 18.71 -14.35
CA ASP A 334 -1.92 18.72 -12.89
C ASP A 334 -3.40 18.60 -12.52
N LEU A 335 -3.69 17.88 -11.45
CA LEU A 335 -5.05 17.77 -10.92
C LEU A 335 -5.49 19.11 -10.30
N PRO A 336 -6.80 19.42 -10.28
CA PRO A 336 -7.31 20.76 -9.97
C PRO A 336 -7.01 21.31 -8.57
N TRP A 337 -6.58 20.46 -7.63
CA TRP A 337 -6.21 20.85 -6.26
C TRP A 337 -4.69 20.99 -6.08
N SER A 338 -3.92 20.88 -7.16
CA SER A 338 -2.47 21.13 -7.13
C SER A 338 -2.18 22.63 -6.92
N ASP A 339 -1.07 22.93 -6.25
CA ASP A 339 -0.56 24.27 -5.98
C ASP A 339 0.98 24.27 -5.99
N ASP A 340 1.60 25.39 -5.62
CA ASP A 340 3.06 25.57 -5.62
C ASP A 340 3.83 24.60 -4.68
N ARG A 341 3.13 23.95 -3.73
CA ARG A 341 3.70 22.98 -2.78
C ARG A 341 3.20 21.55 -2.98
N HIS A 342 2.02 21.38 -3.57
CA HIS A 342 1.35 20.09 -3.73
C HIS A 342 1.07 19.82 -5.20
N LEU A 343 1.68 18.79 -5.74
CA LEU A 343 1.48 18.31 -7.10
C LEU A 343 0.64 17.04 -7.06
N ALA A 344 -0.41 16.96 -7.88
CA ALA A 344 -1.19 15.73 -8.02
C ALA A 344 -1.36 15.36 -9.48
N ARG A 345 -1.09 14.09 -9.81
CA ARG A 345 -1.12 13.56 -11.18
C ARG A 345 -1.88 12.24 -11.23
N LEU A 346 -2.42 11.93 -12.41
CA LEU A 346 -2.88 10.58 -12.73
C LEU A 346 -1.73 9.81 -13.37
N GLY A 347 -1.54 8.58 -12.92
CA GLY A 347 -0.64 7.57 -13.45
C GLY A 347 -1.39 6.29 -13.77
N VAL A 348 -0.64 5.20 -13.90
CA VAL A 348 -1.19 3.87 -14.17
C VAL A 348 -0.43 2.81 -13.38
N GLU A 349 -1.14 1.78 -12.96
CA GLU A 349 -0.58 0.50 -12.58
C GLU A 349 -0.90 -0.48 -13.71
N TYR A 350 0.12 -0.86 -14.48
CA TYR A 350 0.02 -1.95 -15.45
C TYR A 350 0.21 -3.28 -14.72
N ARG A 351 -0.72 -4.23 -14.92
CA ARG A 351 -0.76 -5.44 -14.10
C ARG A 351 -0.60 -6.72 -14.91
N ASN A 352 0.12 -7.68 -14.34
CA ASN A 352 0.13 -9.08 -14.73
C ASN A 352 0.41 -9.94 -13.49
N ASP A 353 -0.45 -10.92 -13.21
CA ASP A 353 -0.40 -11.76 -12.01
C ASP A 353 0.57 -12.97 -12.13
N LEU A 354 1.57 -12.87 -13.00
CA LEU A 354 2.69 -13.80 -13.14
C LEU A 354 4.04 -13.09 -13.19
N ILE A 355 4.16 -12.00 -13.97
CA ILE A 355 5.42 -11.28 -14.23
C ILE A 355 5.55 -9.92 -13.53
N GLY A 356 4.49 -9.49 -12.84
CA GLY A 356 4.50 -8.40 -11.86
C GLY A 356 3.83 -7.12 -12.31
N HIS A 357 3.63 -6.21 -11.35
CA HIS A 357 2.90 -4.96 -11.53
C HIS A 357 3.86 -3.78 -11.70
N CYS A 358 3.68 -3.02 -12.79
CA CYS A 358 4.51 -1.87 -13.14
C CYS A 358 3.74 -0.57 -12.91
N THR A 359 4.39 0.47 -12.41
CA THR A 359 3.80 1.78 -12.18
C THR A 359 4.44 2.83 -13.09
N ALA A 360 3.69 3.89 -13.38
CA ALA A 360 4.24 5.06 -14.05
C ALA A 360 3.73 6.39 -13.48
N PHE A 361 4.65 7.33 -13.32
CA PHE A 361 4.40 8.72 -12.95
C PHE A 361 4.79 9.68 -14.09
N GLY A 362 4.04 10.78 -14.26
CA GLY A 362 4.39 11.83 -15.23
C GLY A 362 3.96 11.55 -16.68
N LEU A 363 2.97 10.68 -16.88
CA LEU A 363 2.44 10.36 -18.21
C LEU A 363 1.83 11.59 -18.89
N ARG A 364 2.20 11.81 -20.16
CA ARG A 364 1.65 12.92 -20.97
C ARG A 364 0.32 12.58 -21.62
N GLU A 365 0.08 11.31 -21.91
CA GLU A 365 -1.17 10.80 -22.48
C GLU A 365 -1.51 9.43 -21.84
N PRO A 366 -2.76 8.95 -21.91
CA PRO A 366 -3.12 7.63 -21.40
C PRO A 366 -2.50 6.50 -22.24
N PRO A 367 -2.06 5.39 -21.62
CA PRO A 367 -1.55 4.23 -22.35
C PRO A 367 -2.70 3.47 -23.03
N ARG A 368 -2.33 2.62 -23.99
CA ARG A 368 -3.25 1.69 -24.67
C ARG A 368 -3.41 0.37 -23.91
N ARG A 369 -2.46 0.06 -23.03
CA ARG A 369 -2.41 -1.19 -22.27
C ARG A 369 -2.44 -0.91 -20.78
N TYR A 370 -3.20 -1.74 -20.06
CA TYR A 370 -3.39 -1.63 -18.61
C TYR A 370 -3.12 -2.95 -17.89
N HIS A 371 -3.22 -4.07 -18.60
CA HIS A 371 -2.94 -5.38 -18.05
C HIS A 371 -2.71 -6.43 -19.14
N SER A 372 -2.23 -7.60 -18.73
CA SER A 372 -2.20 -8.85 -19.50
C SER A 372 -2.38 -10.04 -18.55
N GLY A 373 -2.74 -11.22 -19.07
CA GLY A 373 -2.84 -12.44 -18.28
C GLY A 373 -4.04 -12.52 -17.33
N PHE A 374 -5.00 -11.60 -17.39
CA PHE A 374 -6.21 -11.68 -16.55
C PHE A 374 -7.28 -12.57 -17.19
N LEU A 375 -8.18 -13.13 -16.37
CA LEU A 375 -9.28 -14.00 -16.81
C LEU A 375 -8.84 -15.24 -17.65
N GLY A 376 -7.64 -15.76 -17.41
CA GLY A 376 -7.09 -16.91 -18.14
C GLY A 376 -6.63 -16.59 -19.57
N THR A 377 -6.51 -15.30 -19.91
CA THR A 377 -5.84 -14.86 -21.15
C THR A 377 -4.33 -15.08 -21.06
N ALA A 378 -3.65 -15.01 -22.21
CA ALA A 378 -2.21 -15.17 -22.25
C ALA A 378 -1.48 -14.14 -21.38
N ASP A 379 -0.43 -14.57 -20.68
CA ASP A 379 0.53 -13.71 -20.00
C ASP A 379 1.46 -13.04 -21.03
N TRP A 380 0.86 -12.39 -22.04
CA TRP A 380 1.54 -11.78 -23.18
C TRP A 380 0.86 -10.45 -23.56
N PRO A 381 1.63 -9.41 -23.94
CA PRO A 381 3.10 -9.40 -24.12
C PRO A 381 3.89 -9.34 -22.80
N PRO A 382 5.23 -9.54 -22.84
CA PRO A 382 6.12 -9.21 -21.72
C PRO A 382 5.90 -7.79 -21.19
N ASN A 383 6.19 -7.55 -19.90
CA ASN A 383 6.04 -6.23 -19.28
C ASN A 383 6.85 -5.18 -20.03
N ALA A 384 7.99 -5.56 -20.62
CA ALA A 384 8.81 -4.72 -21.47
C ALA A 384 8.01 -3.94 -22.53
N VAL A 385 6.98 -4.53 -23.15
CA VAL A 385 6.17 -3.84 -24.16
C VAL A 385 5.34 -2.71 -23.56
N ALA A 386 4.77 -2.93 -22.37
CA ALA A 386 4.05 -1.88 -21.65
C ALA A 386 5.02 -0.82 -21.12
N LEU A 387 6.16 -1.22 -20.56
CA LEU A 387 7.19 -0.30 -20.08
C LEU A 387 7.73 0.60 -21.21
N GLU A 388 8.03 0.05 -22.38
CA GLU A 388 8.45 0.82 -23.56
C GLU A 388 7.39 1.86 -23.97
N GLU A 389 6.10 1.49 -23.94
CA GLU A 389 4.99 2.41 -24.20
C GLU A 389 4.93 3.53 -23.15
N LEU A 390 4.97 3.19 -21.86
CA LEU A 390 4.90 4.15 -20.76
C LEU A 390 6.06 5.14 -20.80
N ARG A 391 7.27 4.66 -21.11
CA ARG A 391 8.46 5.51 -21.32
C ARG A 391 8.30 6.44 -22.51
N ALA A 392 7.76 5.93 -23.63
CA ALA A 392 7.50 6.77 -24.81
C ALA A 392 6.47 7.89 -24.49
N LEU A 393 5.56 7.66 -23.55
CA LEU A 393 4.62 8.65 -23.04
C LEU A 393 5.24 9.62 -22.02
N GLY A 394 6.52 9.47 -21.69
CA GLY A 394 7.27 10.32 -20.76
C GLY A 394 7.22 9.86 -19.29
N GLY A 395 6.71 8.66 -19.03
CA GLY A 395 6.59 8.14 -17.68
C GLY A 395 7.94 7.75 -17.07
N VAL A 396 8.12 8.09 -15.80
CA VAL A 396 9.09 7.42 -14.91
C VAL A 396 8.51 6.06 -14.58
N THR A 397 9.22 4.99 -14.91
CA THR A 397 8.70 3.61 -14.80
C THR A 397 9.37 2.84 -13.67
N GLY A 398 8.60 1.94 -13.04
CA GLY A 398 9.09 1.10 -11.95
C GLY A 398 8.17 -0.08 -11.67
N TYR A 399 8.53 -0.90 -10.68
CA TYR A 399 7.66 -1.94 -10.14
C TYR A 399 7.09 -1.53 -8.78
N GLY A 400 5.77 -1.66 -8.66
CA GLY A 400 5.03 -1.48 -7.40
C GLY A 400 5.05 -2.77 -6.58
N HIS A 401 5.04 -2.61 -5.24
CA HIS A 401 4.95 -3.70 -4.23
C HIS A 401 5.58 -5.07 -4.61
N PRO A 402 6.88 -5.12 -5.00
CA PRO A 402 7.46 -6.22 -5.78
C PRO A 402 7.40 -7.63 -5.18
N PHE A 403 7.40 -7.74 -3.84
CA PHE A 403 7.48 -9.01 -3.13
C PHE A 403 6.60 -9.02 -1.88
N HIS A 404 5.94 -10.15 -1.62
CA HIS A 404 4.95 -10.27 -0.53
C HIS A 404 5.38 -11.22 0.60
N THR A 405 6.59 -11.77 0.53
CA THR A 405 7.12 -12.64 1.58
C THR A 405 8.55 -12.26 1.93
N PRO A 406 8.93 -12.37 3.21
CA PRO A 406 10.28 -12.03 3.63
C PRO A 406 11.32 -13.00 3.07
N PHE A 407 12.43 -12.44 2.59
CA PHE A 407 13.70 -13.12 2.30
C PHE A 407 14.83 -12.09 2.46
N GLY A 408 16.07 -12.56 2.58
CA GLY A 408 17.25 -11.76 2.87
C GLY A 408 18.22 -11.65 1.70
N ASP A 409 19.33 -10.95 1.95
CA ASP A 409 20.37 -10.67 0.94
C ASP A 409 21.01 -11.95 0.38
N ASP A 410 21.08 -13.03 1.18
CA ASP A 410 21.74 -14.28 0.83
C ASP A 410 20.83 -15.33 0.17
N ASP A 411 19.52 -15.06 0.08
CA ASP A 411 18.57 -16.00 -0.50
C ASP A 411 18.74 -16.10 -2.03
N PRO A 412 18.77 -17.32 -2.59
CA PRO A 412 18.91 -17.54 -4.02
C PRO A 412 17.58 -17.26 -4.77
N PRO A 413 17.63 -17.04 -6.10
CA PRO A 413 16.45 -16.67 -6.88
C PRO A 413 15.28 -17.66 -6.82
N ASP A 414 15.52 -18.95 -6.59
CA ASP A 414 14.49 -19.98 -6.40
C ASP A 414 13.61 -19.70 -5.17
N VAL A 415 14.17 -19.24 -4.05
CA VAL A 415 13.37 -18.83 -2.87
C VAL A 415 12.38 -17.70 -3.22
N VAL A 416 12.78 -16.85 -4.17
CA VAL A 416 12.00 -15.69 -4.59
C VAL A 416 10.96 -16.05 -5.66
N LEU A 417 11.35 -16.89 -6.62
CA LEU A 417 10.57 -17.17 -7.83
C LEU A 417 9.71 -18.45 -7.74
N ASP A 418 10.03 -19.40 -6.86
CA ASP A 418 9.37 -20.73 -6.70
C ASP A 418 8.05 -20.64 -5.94
N ARG A 419 7.25 -19.68 -6.35
CA ARG A 419 5.87 -19.51 -5.91
C ARG A 419 5.01 -19.75 -7.12
N GLY A 420 3.80 -20.26 -6.91
CA GLY A 420 2.81 -20.36 -7.98
C GLY A 420 2.45 -19.00 -8.56
N ARG A 421 1.30 -18.89 -9.21
CA ARG A 421 0.85 -17.62 -9.81
C ARG A 421 0.71 -16.52 -8.73
N SER A 422 1.43 -15.41 -8.88
CA SER A 422 1.37 -14.25 -7.97
C SER A 422 1.84 -12.98 -8.67
N CYS A 423 1.52 -11.82 -8.10
CA CYS A 423 1.89 -10.50 -8.62
C CYS A 423 3.34 -10.07 -8.35
N ALA A 424 4.24 -11.00 -7.96
CA ALA A 424 5.64 -10.68 -7.73
C ALA A 424 6.31 -10.10 -8.98
N ALA A 425 7.23 -9.16 -8.80
CA ALA A 425 7.98 -8.48 -9.88
C ALA A 425 9.01 -9.39 -10.56
N ARG A 426 8.56 -10.45 -11.23
CA ARG A 426 9.46 -11.50 -11.74
C ARG A 426 10.31 -11.04 -12.93
N GLU A 427 9.81 -10.17 -13.79
CA GLU A 427 10.57 -9.62 -14.93
C GLU A 427 11.54 -8.48 -14.55
N ILE A 428 11.58 -8.06 -13.28
CA ILE A 428 12.38 -6.92 -12.81
C ILE A 428 13.86 -6.98 -13.19
N VAL A 429 14.48 -8.17 -13.14
CA VAL A 429 15.91 -8.35 -13.47
C VAL A 429 16.18 -8.14 -14.96
N ALA A 430 15.23 -8.52 -15.82
CA ALA A 430 15.33 -8.30 -17.25
C ALA A 430 15.15 -6.82 -17.58
N ASP A 431 14.10 -6.20 -17.03
CA ASP A 431 13.77 -4.81 -17.30
C ASP A 431 14.81 -3.83 -16.76
N ALA A 432 15.41 -4.13 -15.60
CA ALA A 432 16.52 -3.36 -15.04
C ALA A 432 17.77 -3.41 -15.95
N ALA A 433 18.11 -4.59 -16.49
CA ALA A 433 19.25 -4.73 -17.39
C ALA A 433 19.08 -3.95 -18.70
N LEU A 434 17.84 -3.87 -19.19
CA LEU A 434 17.50 -3.22 -20.45
C LEU A 434 17.21 -1.72 -20.28
N GLY A 435 17.21 -1.20 -19.05
CA GLY A 435 16.93 0.21 -18.77
C GLY A 435 15.47 0.60 -19.02
N LEU A 436 14.55 -0.35 -18.82
CA LEU A 436 13.11 -0.16 -18.99
C LEU A 436 12.40 0.31 -17.73
N ILE A 437 13.07 0.21 -16.58
CA ILE A 437 12.64 0.77 -15.30
C ILE A 437 13.71 1.73 -14.79
N ASP A 438 13.25 2.82 -14.17
CA ASP A 438 14.11 3.82 -13.53
C ASP A 438 14.10 3.65 -12.00
N THR A 439 13.07 3.01 -11.47
CA THR A 439 12.77 3.00 -10.03
C THR A 439 12.31 1.64 -9.52
N LEU A 440 12.37 1.48 -8.20
CA LEU A 440 11.75 0.38 -7.49
C LEU A 440 11.12 0.89 -6.19
N ASP A 441 9.87 0.50 -5.93
CA ASP A 441 9.20 0.74 -4.65
C ASP A 441 9.78 -0.17 -3.57
N VAL A 442 11.02 0.15 -3.17
CA VAL A 442 11.73 -0.51 -2.07
C VAL A 442 10.92 -0.43 -0.79
N LEU A 443 10.29 0.72 -0.57
CA LEU A 443 9.25 0.86 0.42
C LEU A 443 7.90 0.60 -0.21
N ASN A 444 7.21 -0.37 0.36
CA ASN A 444 5.90 -0.81 -0.05
C ASN A 444 5.18 -1.37 1.18
N HIS A 445 3.86 -1.50 1.09
CA HIS A 445 3.02 -2.04 2.15
C HIS A 445 3.30 -3.51 2.53
N SER A 446 4.08 -4.25 1.75
CA SER A 446 4.16 -5.71 1.84
C SER A 446 5.44 -6.22 2.52
N SER A 447 6.57 -6.23 1.80
CA SER A 447 7.84 -6.77 2.29
C SER A 447 9.03 -5.88 1.91
N ILE A 448 9.23 -4.81 2.67
CA ILE A 448 10.35 -3.87 2.49
C ILE A 448 11.71 -4.59 2.49
N ALA A 449 11.91 -5.55 3.40
CA ALA A 449 13.18 -6.27 3.53
C ALA A 449 13.54 -7.07 2.26
N ALA A 450 12.55 -7.79 1.70
CA ALA A 450 12.70 -8.55 0.46
C ALA A 450 13.01 -7.63 -0.73
N THR A 451 12.25 -6.55 -0.89
CA THR A 451 12.48 -5.60 -1.98
C THR A 451 13.83 -4.91 -1.86
N ALA A 452 14.24 -4.52 -0.64
CA ALA A 452 15.55 -3.91 -0.41
C ALA A 452 16.72 -4.86 -0.73
N ALA A 453 16.55 -6.17 -0.49
CA ALA A 453 17.55 -7.18 -0.86
C ALA A 453 17.73 -7.27 -2.38
N VAL A 454 16.62 -7.38 -3.13
CA VAL A 454 16.68 -7.41 -4.61
C VAL A 454 17.19 -6.07 -5.17
N TYR A 455 16.75 -4.95 -4.62
CA TYR A 455 17.24 -3.62 -5.00
C TYR A 455 18.78 -3.55 -4.94
N ARG A 456 19.37 -4.00 -3.82
CA ARG A 456 20.82 -4.03 -3.62
C ARG A 456 21.53 -4.96 -4.59
N ARG A 457 20.95 -6.13 -4.90
CA ARG A 457 21.47 -7.03 -5.96
C ARG A 457 21.45 -6.35 -7.33
N LEU A 458 20.36 -5.66 -7.68
CA LEU A 458 20.24 -4.98 -8.97
C LEU A 458 21.26 -3.84 -9.14
N ILE A 459 21.41 -2.97 -8.14
CA ILE A 459 22.40 -1.88 -8.21
C ILE A 459 23.84 -2.40 -8.12
N GLY A 460 24.09 -3.46 -7.35
CA GLY A 460 25.37 -4.14 -7.26
C GLY A 460 25.76 -4.85 -8.56
N ALA A 461 24.78 -5.35 -9.31
CA ALA A 461 24.96 -5.87 -10.66
C ALA A 461 25.18 -4.77 -11.73
N GLY A 462 25.18 -3.50 -11.34
CA GLY A 462 25.47 -2.35 -12.21
C GLY A 462 24.24 -1.70 -12.85
N ASN A 463 23.03 -2.00 -12.40
CA ASN A 463 21.83 -1.28 -12.84
C ASN A 463 21.72 0.07 -12.10
N ARG A 464 21.24 1.10 -12.79
CA ARG A 464 21.04 2.45 -12.22
C ARG A 464 19.56 2.62 -11.90
N LEU A 465 19.18 2.39 -10.64
CA LEU A 465 17.79 2.43 -10.17
C LEU A 465 17.68 3.35 -8.96
N ALA A 466 16.68 4.22 -8.95
CA ALA A 466 16.35 5.03 -7.79
C ALA A 466 15.44 4.25 -6.83
N VAL A 467 15.60 4.51 -5.54
CA VAL A 467 14.64 4.09 -4.52
C VAL A 467 13.40 4.96 -4.59
N THR A 468 12.22 4.34 -4.63
CA THR A 468 10.90 4.97 -4.50
C THR A 468 10.03 4.30 -3.45
N ALA A 469 8.81 4.82 -3.28
CA ALA A 469 7.79 4.28 -2.40
C ALA A 469 6.39 4.44 -3.00
N GLY A 470 5.53 3.48 -2.70
CA GLY A 470 4.14 3.48 -3.12
C GLY A 470 3.27 2.73 -2.11
N THR A 471 2.38 3.47 -1.44
CA THR A 471 1.58 2.91 -0.32
C THR A 471 0.64 1.78 -0.74
N ASP A 472 0.23 1.78 -2.01
CA ASP A 472 -0.92 1.01 -2.48
C ASP A 472 -2.18 1.29 -1.63
N ALA A 473 -2.28 2.53 -1.13
CA ALA A 473 -3.47 3.00 -0.43
C ALA A 473 -4.62 3.11 -1.43
N VAL A 474 -5.80 2.64 -1.03
CA VAL A 474 -7.01 2.64 -1.86
C VAL A 474 -8.07 3.46 -1.13
N LEU A 475 -8.39 4.62 -1.69
CA LEU A 475 -9.29 5.57 -1.03
C LEU A 475 -10.72 5.04 -0.93
N SER A 476 -11.12 4.08 -1.75
CA SER A 476 -12.43 3.44 -1.62
C SER A 476 -12.57 2.47 -0.45
N PHE A 477 -11.47 2.04 0.17
CA PHE A 477 -11.52 1.26 1.41
C PHE A 477 -11.69 2.15 2.64
N CYS A 478 -12.63 1.80 3.51
CA CYS A 478 -12.80 2.43 4.83
C CYS A 478 -12.01 1.68 5.90
N ARG A 479 -11.91 0.35 5.81
CA ARG A 479 -11.18 -0.48 6.78
C ARG A 479 -10.56 -1.69 6.10
N ARG A 480 -9.25 -1.61 5.83
CA ARG A 480 -8.46 -2.71 5.27
C ARG A 480 -6.96 -2.49 5.53
N GLY A 481 -6.52 -2.69 6.76
CA GLY A 481 -5.10 -2.62 7.14
C GLY A 481 -4.39 -1.36 6.61
N THR A 482 -3.24 -1.54 5.94
CA THR A 482 -2.50 -0.43 5.31
C THR A 482 -3.20 0.14 4.07
N ALA A 483 -4.02 -0.64 3.36
CA ALA A 483 -4.72 -0.18 2.16
C ALA A 483 -5.78 0.90 2.46
N SER A 484 -6.37 0.92 3.67
CA SER A 484 -7.26 2.01 4.09
C SER A 484 -6.55 3.13 4.86
N SER A 485 -5.22 3.07 5.00
CA SER A 485 -4.44 4.13 5.63
C SER A 485 -4.35 5.37 4.72
N PRO A 486 -4.10 6.56 5.28
CA PRO A 486 -4.03 7.78 4.48
C PRO A 486 -2.84 7.74 3.50
N PRO A 487 -2.99 8.25 2.26
CA PRO A 487 -1.90 8.29 1.30
C PRO A 487 -0.69 9.05 1.85
N GLY A 488 0.52 8.62 1.46
CA GLY A 488 1.77 9.20 1.91
C GLY A 488 2.20 8.82 3.32
N TRP A 489 1.68 7.70 3.88
CA TRP A 489 2.22 7.13 5.11
C TRP A 489 3.61 6.50 4.89
N GLU A 490 3.93 6.10 3.67
CA GLU A 490 5.29 5.96 3.16
C GLU A 490 5.49 6.91 1.99
N ARG A 491 6.71 7.43 1.84
CA ARG A 491 7.04 8.47 0.85
C ARG A 491 8.40 8.23 0.25
N VAL A 492 8.55 8.60 -1.02
CA VAL A 492 9.84 8.94 -1.60
C VAL A 492 10.03 10.45 -1.54
N TYR A 493 11.12 10.90 -0.94
CA TYR A 493 11.56 12.28 -1.05
C TYR A 493 12.53 12.41 -2.21
N ALA A 494 12.25 13.33 -3.13
CA ALA A 494 13.14 13.67 -4.24
C ALA A 494 13.70 15.09 -4.07
N ASN A 495 15.00 15.27 -4.26
CA ASN A 495 15.64 16.59 -4.24
C ASN A 495 15.47 17.28 -5.60
N VAL A 496 14.56 18.24 -5.65
CA VAL A 496 14.18 18.96 -6.86
C VAL A 496 15.02 20.22 -6.98
N ALA A 497 15.62 20.42 -8.15
CA ALA A 497 16.31 21.65 -8.49
C ALA A 497 15.29 22.66 -9.04
N GLY A 498 14.94 23.67 -8.24
CA GLY A 498 13.99 24.71 -8.63
C GLY A 498 12.55 24.43 -8.17
N PRO A 499 11.53 24.96 -8.87
CA PRO A 499 10.14 24.79 -8.47
C PRO A 499 9.67 23.34 -8.62
N LEU A 500 8.72 22.93 -7.78
CA LEU A 500 8.06 21.64 -7.91
C LEU A 500 7.15 21.64 -9.15
N THR A 501 7.49 20.82 -10.13
CA THR A 501 6.63 20.46 -11.27
C THR A 501 6.74 18.95 -11.48
N ALA A 502 5.86 18.36 -12.29
CA ALA A 502 5.96 16.93 -12.59
C ALA A 502 7.28 16.59 -13.29
N GLU A 503 7.77 17.48 -14.16
CA GLU A 503 9.01 17.33 -14.90
C GLU A 503 10.24 17.42 -13.98
N SER A 504 10.29 18.43 -13.11
CA SER A 504 11.43 18.61 -12.19
C SER A 504 11.47 17.52 -11.11
N TYR A 505 10.31 17.04 -10.68
CA TYR A 505 10.18 15.90 -9.77
C TYR A 505 10.59 14.58 -10.42
N ALA A 506 10.11 14.32 -11.64
CA ALA A 506 10.53 13.16 -12.44
C ALA A 506 12.04 13.18 -12.70
N GLU A 507 12.61 14.32 -13.08
CA GLU A 507 14.05 14.47 -13.28
C GLU A 507 14.84 14.15 -12.00
N ALA A 508 14.41 14.63 -10.84
CA ALA A 508 15.06 14.31 -9.57
C ALA A 508 15.08 12.80 -9.26
N ILE A 509 13.98 12.10 -9.57
CA ILE A 509 13.90 10.64 -9.45
C ILE A 509 14.83 9.96 -10.46
N LEU A 510 14.80 10.36 -11.74
CA LEU A 510 15.65 9.80 -12.79
C LEU A 510 17.15 9.97 -12.50
N LEU A 511 17.52 11.05 -11.81
CA LEU A 511 18.88 11.30 -11.36
C LEU A 511 19.24 10.56 -10.05
N GLY A 512 18.32 9.79 -9.47
CA GLY A 512 18.55 9.06 -8.23
C GLY A 512 18.69 9.95 -7.00
N ARG A 513 18.27 11.21 -7.06
CA ARG A 513 18.33 12.16 -5.93
C ARG A 513 17.20 11.91 -4.94
N THR A 514 17.09 10.67 -4.47
CA THR A 514 15.95 10.20 -3.68
C THR A 514 16.36 9.46 -2.42
N PHE A 515 15.47 9.46 -1.45
CA PHE A 515 15.38 8.43 -0.43
C PHE A 515 13.90 8.13 -0.17
N ALA A 516 13.58 6.94 0.29
CA ALA A 516 12.24 6.59 0.69
C ALA A 516 12.16 6.24 2.18
N THR A 517 11.01 6.52 2.79
CA THR A 517 10.78 6.33 4.23
C THR A 517 9.33 6.01 4.61
N THR A 518 9.14 5.28 5.71
CA THR A 518 7.84 5.09 6.40
C THR A 518 7.66 6.06 7.60
N GLY A 519 8.53 7.05 7.74
CA GLY A 519 8.52 8.02 8.84
C GLY A 519 9.86 8.76 9.02
N PRO A 520 10.98 8.03 9.21
CA PRO A 520 12.30 8.63 9.44
C PRO A 520 12.75 9.56 8.31
N TRP A 521 13.19 10.76 8.64
CA TRP A 521 14.02 11.55 7.74
C TRP A 521 15.43 10.94 7.67
N LEU A 522 16.03 10.87 6.48
CA LEU A 522 17.34 10.26 6.28
C LEU A 522 18.18 11.09 5.30
N GLU A 523 19.41 11.41 5.71
CA GLU A 523 20.40 12.13 4.90
C GLU A 523 21.67 11.28 4.78
N LEU A 524 22.23 11.23 3.56
CA LEU A 524 23.49 10.55 3.26
C LEU A 524 24.43 11.53 2.55
N THR A 525 25.70 11.54 2.98
CA THR A 525 26.78 12.20 2.25
C THR A 525 28.00 11.29 2.12
N VAL A 526 28.66 11.33 0.97
CA VAL A 526 29.89 10.59 0.66
C VAL A 526 30.91 11.60 0.11
N ASN A 527 31.92 11.97 0.88
CA ASN A 527 32.79 13.13 0.59
C ASN A 527 32.00 14.41 0.21
N GLY A 528 30.85 14.63 0.84
CA GLY A 528 29.98 15.79 0.57
C GLY A 528 28.99 15.63 -0.59
N HIS A 529 29.01 14.50 -1.31
CA HIS A 529 28.08 14.18 -2.39
C HIS A 529 26.86 13.40 -1.88
N GLY A 530 25.69 13.63 -2.48
CA GLY A 530 24.41 13.05 -2.05
C GLY A 530 23.92 11.91 -2.93
N PRO A 531 22.80 11.25 -2.56
CA PRO A 531 22.17 10.21 -3.38
C PRO A 531 22.00 10.65 -4.85
N GLY A 532 22.31 9.74 -5.77
CA GLY A 532 22.30 10.00 -7.22
C GLY A 532 23.67 10.40 -7.79
N ASP A 533 24.57 10.95 -6.97
CA ASP A 533 25.91 11.32 -7.42
C ASP A 533 26.80 10.11 -7.73
N THR A 534 27.80 10.33 -8.59
CA THR A 534 28.88 9.37 -8.86
C THR A 534 30.22 10.07 -8.67
N LEU A 535 31.08 9.51 -7.81
CA LEU A 535 32.45 9.98 -7.59
C LEU A 535 33.41 9.10 -8.40
N GLU A 536 34.36 9.72 -9.10
CA GLU A 536 35.48 9.01 -9.72
C GLU A 536 36.73 9.21 -8.86
N LEU A 537 37.26 8.13 -8.28
CA LEU A 537 38.38 8.19 -7.33
C LEU A 537 39.55 7.27 -7.73
N PRO A 538 40.81 7.64 -7.47
CA PRO A 538 41.93 6.72 -7.56
C PRO A 538 41.84 5.58 -6.52
N PRO A 539 42.39 4.40 -6.81
CA PRO A 539 42.47 3.30 -5.84
C PRO A 539 43.25 3.71 -4.59
N GLY A 540 42.76 3.29 -3.43
CA GLY A 540 43.36 3.60 -2.13
C GLY A 540 42.93 4.95 -1.55
N GLN A 541 42.06 5.71 -2.21
CA GLN A 541 41.53 6.94 -1.63
C GLN A 541 40.62 6.66 -0.44
N ARG A 542 40.81 7.43 0.63
CA ARG A 542 39.93 7.41 1.80
C ARG A 542 38.69 8.27 1.53
N VAL A 543 37.51 7.70 1.77
CA VAL A 543 36.20 8.32 1.60
C VAL A 543 35.55 8.45 2.97
N GLU A 544 35.07 9.64 3.30
CA GLU A 544 34.22 9.90 4.47
C GLU A 544 32.76 9.69 4.09
N ILE A 545 32.03 8.94 4.91
CA ILE A 545 30.60 8.71 4.75
C ILE A 545 29.91 9.18 6.02
N ALA A 546 28.90 10.04 5.89
CA ALA A 546 28.09 10.49 7.02
C ALA A 546 26.60 10.30 6.73
N VAL A 547 25.90 9.81 7.74
CA VAL A 547 24.45 9.60 7.74
C VAL A 547 23.84 10.31 8.93
N SER A 548 22.74 11.02 8.72
CA SER A 548 21.93 11.63 9.78
C SER A 548 20.46 11.26 9.65
N SER A 549 19.76 11.20 10.77
CA SER A 549 18.32 10.93 10.79
C SER A 549 17.56 11.84 11.76
N ILE A 550 16.27 12.04 11.46
CA ILE A 550 15.32 12.70 12.35
C ILE A 550 14.08 11.80 12.43
N GLY A 551 13.60 11.54 13.64
CA GLY A 551 12.39 10.75 13.88
C GLY A 551 12.50 9.98 15.19
N PRO A 552 11.51 10.06 16.10
CA PRO A 552 11.54 9.33 17.37
C PRO A 552 11.48 7.80 17.17
N GLU A 553 11.05 7.34 16.00
CA GLU A 553 10.92 5.93 15.66
C GLU A 553 12.23 5.23 15.25
N VAL A 554 13.35 5.97 15.12
CA VAL A 554 14.63 5.39 14.66
C VAL A 554 15.41 4.80 15.84
N GLU A 555 15.81 3.54 15.72
CA GLU A 555 16.70 2.87 16.69
C GLU A 555 18.10 2.59 16.12
N THR A 556 18.20 2.32 14.82
CA THR A 556 19.47 1.94 14.18
C THR A 556 19.68 2.70 12.88
N LEU A 557 20.93 3.13 12.68
CA LEU A 557 21.46 3.61 11.39
C LEU A 557 22.49 2.62 10.87
N GLU A 558 22.46 2.38 9.56
CA GLU A 558 23.46 1.61 8.84
C GLU A 558 24.01 2.39 7.65
N ILE A 559 25.32 2.26 7.44
CA ILE A 559 26.01 2.59 6.20
C ILE A 559 26.32 1.27 5.51
N ARG A 560 25.79 1.07 4.31
CA ARG A 560 26.00 -0.16 3.53
C ARG A 560 26.74 0.16 2.23
N THR A 561 27.56 -0.78 1.80
CA THR A 561 28.26 -0.77 0.51
C THR A 561 27.96 -2.04 -0.28
N ALA A 562 28.58 -2.20 -1.45
CA ALA A 562 28.49 -3.44 -2.22
C ALA A 562 28.94 -4.68 -1.41
N ASP A 563 29.79 -4.51 -0.38
CA ASP A 563 30.26 -5.60 0.47
C ASP A 563 29.38 -5.88 1.70
N GLY A 564 28.27 -5.15 1.86
CA GLY A 564 27.35 -5.26 3.00
C GLY A 564 27.47 -4.10 3.98
N VAL A 565 27.21 -4.36 5.27
CA VAL A 565 27.22 -3.31 6.32
C VAL A 565 28.66 -2.87 6.61
N LEU A 566 28.98 -1.61 6.32
CA LEU A 566 30.25 -0.99 6.66
C LEU A 566 30.26 -0.49 8.11
N ALA A 567 29.16 0.12 8.55
CA ALA A 567 29.02 0.63 9.90
C ALA A 567 27.55 0.61 10.34
N GLN A 568 27.34 0.43 11.65
CA GLN A 568 26.04 0.47 12.29
C GLN A 568 26.14 1.25 13.60
N GLY A 569 25.12 2.04 13.93
CA GLY A 569 25.12 2.84 15.15
C GLY A 569 23.73 3.35 15.57
N PRO A 570 23.66 4.09 16.69
CA PRO A 570 22.42 4.68 17.19
C PRO A 570 21.88 5.79 16.26
N PRO A 571 20.64 6.28 16.49
CA PRO A 571 20.06 7.38 15.70
C PRO A 571 20.83 8.70 15.86
N GLY A 572 20.49 9.67 15.01
CA GLY A 572 21.02 11.03 15.06
C GLY A 572 22.14 11.25 14.05
N ARG A 573 23.32 10.66 14.27
CA ARG A 573 24.43 10.75 13.30
C ARG A 573 25.38 9.56 13.40
N LEU A 574 25.72 8.99 12.25
CA LEU A 574 26.72 7.94 12.08
C LEU A 574 27.77 8.41 11.05
N THR A 575 29.05 8.14 11.29
CA THR A 575 30.13 8.46 10.36
C THR A 575 31.09 7.27 10.26
N ALA A 576 31.49 6.96 9.03
CA ALA A 576 32.42 5.88 8.73
C ALA A 576 33.44 6.35 7.69
N PHE A 577 34.56 5.62 7.59
CA PHE A 577 35.54 5.83 6.55
C PHE A 577 35.80 4.50 5.84
N VAL A 578 35.95 4.56 4.52
CA VAL A 578 36.36 3.41 3.71
C VAL A 578 37.50 3.80 2.80
N GLU A 579 38.46 2.90 2.64
CA GLU A 579 39.48 3.01 1.61
C GLU A 579 38.98 2.28 0.37
N VAL A 580 38.67 3.02 -0.70
CA VAL A 580 38.08 2.42 -1.91
C VAL A 580 39.17 1.91 -2.83
N ARG A 581 39.16 0.59 -3.10
CA ARG A 581 40.11 -0.05 -4.02
C ARG A 581 39.45 -0.56 -5.28
N GLU A 582 38.15 -0.82 -5.20
CA GLU A 582 37.30 -1.31 -6.27
C GLU A 582 36.03 -0.47 -6.31
N PRO A 583 35.35 -0.38 -7.47
CA PRO A 583 34.09 0.34 -7.58
C PRO A 583 33.05 -0.20 -6.60
N THR A 584 32.33 0.71 -5.94
CA THR A 584 31.29 0.36 -4.98
C THR A 584 30.16 1.37 -5.02
N TYR A 585 29.07 1.08 -4.32
CA TYR A 585 28.04 2.06 -4.01
C TYR A 585 27.97 2.27 -2.50
N VAL A 586 27.34 3.35 -2.06
CA VAL A 586 27.03 3.62 -0.66
C VAL A 586 25.55 3.94 -0.55
N VAL A 587 24.85 3.26 0.35
CA VAL A 587 23.46 3.57 0.73
C VAL A 587 23.38 3.71 2.25
N ALA A 588 22.42 4.49 2.71
CA ALA A 588 22.07 4.59 4.11
C ALA A 588 20.73 3.89 4.38
N VAL A 589 20.63 3.26 5.54
CA VAL A 589 19.39 2.67 6.05
C VAL A 589 19.14 3.19 7.46
N ALA A 590 17.89 3.56 7.75
CA ALA A 590 17.41 3.76 9.11
C ALA A 590 16.31 2.74 9.41
N SER A 591 16.32 2.17 10.61
CA SER A 591 15.31 1.20 11.03
C SER A 591 14.89 1.40 12.48
N GLY A 592 13.68 0.93 12.78
CA GLY A 592 13.14 0.88 14.13
C GLY A 592 11.88 0.02 14.20
N PRO A 593 11.36 -0.21 15.42
CA PRO A 593 10.23 -1.10 15.65
C PRO A 593 8.92 -0.51 15.10
N PRO A 594 7.81 -1.27 15.15
CA PRO A 594 6.46 -0.72 15.02
C PRO A 594 6.28 0.53 15.87
N HIS A 595 5.79 1.61 15.25
CA HIS A 595 5.66 2.91 15.89
C HIS A 595 4.36 3.59 15.43
N PRO A 596 3.63 4.33 16.28
CA PRO A 596 2.37 4.99 15.89
C PRO A 596 2.46 5.96 14.70
N ARG A 597 3.68 6.42 14.36
CA ARG A 597 3.96 7.29 13.20
C ARG A 597 4.21 6.53 11.90
N SER A 598 4.50 5.23 11.97
CA SER A 598 4.68 4.35 10.81
C SER A 598 3.49 3.40 10.72
N MET A 599 2.87 3.31 9.54
CA MET A 599 1.74 2.38 9.32
C MET A 599 2.22 0.98 8.92
N HIS A 600 3.51 0.80 8.63
CA HIS A 600 4.04 -0.47 8.19
C HIS A 600 4.17 -1.47 9.35
N ARG A 601 3.66 -2.69 9.16
CA ARG A 601 3.63 -3.75 10.20
C ARG A 601 5.01 -4.13 10.75
N SER A 602 6.05 -3.99 9.95
CA SER A 602 7.44 -4.34 10.33
C SER A 602 8.18 -3.19 11.03
N GLY A 603 7.58 -2.01 11.13
CA GLY A 603 8.18 -0.86 11.79
C GLY A 603 8.69 0.25 10.88
N ALA A 604 9.44 1.16 11.49
CA ALA A 604 10.04 2.30 10.82
C ALA A 604 11.21 1.84 9.92
N TYR A 605 11.25 2.36 8.69
CA TYR A 605 12.31 2.07 7.75
C TYR A 605 12.54 3.26 6.82
N ALA A 606 13.80 3.52 6.48
CA ALA A 606 14.17 4.42 5.40
C ALA A 606 15.39 3.90 4.64
N HIS A 607 15.45 4.15 3.34
CA HIS A 607 16.52 3.71 2.46
C HIS A 607 16.84 4.79 1.42
N THR A 608 18.11 5.16 1.26
CA THR A 608 18.51 6.13 0.23
C THR A 608 18.72 5.45 -1.12
N SER A 609 18.58 6.20 -2.20
CA SER A 609 19.30 5.87 -3.43
C SER A 609 20.82 5.88 -3.20
N PRO A 610 21.59 5.17 -4.03
CA PRO A 610 23.04 5.07 -3.87
C PRO A 610 23.75 6.37 -4.22
N VAL A 611 24.87 6.60 -3.54
CA VAL A 611 26.00 7.33 -4.11
C VAL A 611 26.95 6.31 -4.70
N TYR A 612 27.31 6.45 -5.98
CA TYR A 612 28.24 5.53 -6.63
C TYR A 612 29.68 6.02 -6.48
N VAL A 613 30.60 5.09 -6.31
CA VAL A 613 32.04 5.35 -6.27
C VAL A 613 32.70 4.50 -7.34
N ASP A 614 33.05 5.15 -8.43
CA ASP A 614 33.82 4.59 -9.53
C ASP A 614 35.31 4.70 -9.20
N VAL A 615 36.09 3.70 -9.65
CA VAL A 615 37.51 3.59 -9.32
C VAL A 615 38.31 3.25 -10.57
N ALA A 616 39.24 4.15 -10.94
CA ALA A 616 40.12 4.01 -12.09
C ALA A 616 39.37 3.69 -13.42
N GLY A 617 38.24 4.37 -13.65
CA GLY A 617 37.36 4.15 -14.79
C GLY A 617 36.56 2.85 -14.75
N GLY A 618 36.64 2.09 -13.65
CA GLY A 618 35.77 0.97 -13.36
C GLY A 618 34.48 1.44 -12.68
N HIS A 619 33.37 0.76 -13.01
CA HIS A 619 32.06 1.02 -12.43
C HIS A 619 31.56 -0.18 -11.63
N VAL A 620 30.56 0.02 -10.78
CA VAL A 620 29.92 -1.06 -10.01
C VAL A 620 29.42 -2.17 -10.93
N ALA A 621 29.96 -3.37 -10.74
CA ALA A 621 29.55 -4.61 -11.40
C ALA A 621 30.05 -5.80 -10.57
N ARG A 622 29.47 -5.99 -9.38
CA ARG A 622 29.89 -7.03 -8.45
C ARG A 622 29.57 -8.40 -9.04
N GLU A 623 30.59 -9.24 -9.23
CA GLU A 623 30.44 -10.55 -9.87
C GLU A 623 29.34 -11.41 -9.21
N ALA A 624 29.27 -11.42 -7.88
CA ALA A 624 28.25 -12.18 -7.14
C ALA A 624 26.82 -11.74 -7.49
N ASP A 625 26.59 -10.43 -7.60
CA ASP A 625 25.27 -9.87 -7.90
C ASP A 625 24.88 -10.07 -9.37
N VAL A 626 25.86 -9.96 -10.27
CA VAL A 626 25.67 -10.26 -11.71
C VAL A 626 25.33 -11.74 -11.91
N ARG A 627 26.03 -12.65 -11.22
CA ARG A 627 25.72 -14.08 -11.26
C ARG A 627 24.34 -14.40 -10.67
N TRP A 628 23.96 -13.72 -9.59
CA TRP A 628 22.62 -13.84 -9.01
C TRP A 628 21.54 -13.41 -10.03
N CYS A 629 21.75 -12.31 -10.75
CA CYS A 629 20.83 -11.85 -11.81
C CYS A 629 20.76 -12.85 -12.99
N LEU A 630 21.87 -13.48 -13.37
CA LEU A 630 21.86 -14.52 -14.40
C LEU A 630 21.08 -15.77 -13.94
N ALA A 631 21.29 -16.21 -12.71
CA ALA A 631 20.53 -17.32 -12.11
C ALA A 631 19.02 -17.00 -12.01
N TRP A 632 18.67 -15.73 -11.73
CA TRP A 632 17.28 -15.28 -11.76
C TRP A 632 16.65 -15.44 -13.15
N LEU A 633 17.33 -15.00 -14.21
CA LEU A 633 16.82 -15.13 -15.58
C LEU A 633 16.72 -16.58 -16.04
N GLU A 634 17.60 -17.47 -15.56
CA GLU A 634 17.47 -18.91 -15.79
C GLU A 634 16.24 -19.47 -15.08
N ARG A 635 16.00 -19.09 -13.82
CA ARG A 635 14.84 -19.57 -13.07
C ARG A 635 13.52 -19.00 -13.60
N LEU A 636 13.51 -17.72 -13.99
CA LEU A 636 12.33 -17.06 -14.57
C LEU A 636 11.84 -17.77 -15.84
N GLU A 637 12.76 -18.24 -16.69
CA GLU A 637 12.43 -19.04 -17.86
C GLU A 637 11.72 -20.35 -17.47
N ALA A 638 12.19 -21.04 -16.43
CA ALA A 638 11.55 -22.26 -15.95
C ALA A 638 10.15 -21.96 -15.38
N VAL A 639 9.99 -20.90 -14.59
CA VAL A 639 8.69 -20.47 -14.04
C VAL A 639 7.69 -20.16 -15.16
N LEU A 640 8.10 -19.45 -16.22
CA LEU A 640 7.19 -19.19 -17.35
C LEU A 640 6.76 -20.48 -18.07
N ARG A 641 7.64 -21.48 -18.18
CA ARG A 641 7.28 -22.79 -18.76
C ARG A 641 6.34 -23.60 -17.86
N GLU A 642 6.50 -23.47 -16.55
CA GLU A 642 5.72 -24.19 -15.54
C GLU A 642 4.33 -23.57 -15.33
N SER A 643 4.26 -22.23 -15.25
CA SER A 643 3.08 -21.50 -14.77
C SER A 643 2.51 -20.49 -15.77
N GLY A 644 3.18 -20.23 -16.89
CA GLY A 644 2.76 -19.23 -17.87
C GLY A 644 1.64 -19.71 -18.78
N THR A 645 0.69 -18.81 -19.07
CA THR A 645 -0.39 -19.04 -20.03
C THR A 645 -0.01 -18.45 -21.39
N PHE A 646 0.07 -19.27 -22.43
CA PHE A 646 0.39 -18.83 -23.79
C PHE A 646 -0.49 -19.55 -24.82
N GLU A 647 -1.02 -18.80 -25.78
CA GLU A 647 -1.82 -19.31 -26.90
C GLU A 647 -0.95 -19.88 -28.02
N THR A 648 0.27 -19.35 -28.19
CA THR A 648 1.21 -19.83 -29.21
C THR A 648 2.64 -19.93 -28.66
N PRO A 649 3.49 -20.81 -29.21
CA PRO A 649 4.91 -20.87 -28.85
C PRO A 649 5.66 -19.56 -29.08
N GLY A 650 5.19 -18.72 -30.03
CA GLY A 650 5.79 -17.43 -30.32
C GLY A 650 5.66 -16.44 -29.16
N GLN A 651 4.53 -16.48 -28.43
CA GLN A 651 4.32 -15.61 -27.27
C GLN A 651 5.35 -15.87 -26.16
N LEU A 652 5.55 -17.15 -25.78
CA LEU A 652 6.65 -17.52 -24.87
C LEU A 652 8.02 -17.13 -25.47
N GLY A 653 8.20 -17.34 -26.78
CA GLY A 653 9.40 -16.95 -27.51
C GLY A 653 9.78 -15.47 -27.33
N ASP A 654 8.80 -14.57 -27.27
CA ASP A 654 9.03 -13.14 -27.06
C ASP A 654 9.63 -12.85 -25.66
N HIS A 655 9.16 -13.53 -24.61
CA HIS A 655 9.76 -13.43 -23.27
C HIS A 655 11.19 -13.99 -23.26
N LEU A 656 11.41 -15.16 -23.87
CA LEU A 656 12.74 -15.77 -23.88
C LEU A 656 13.75 -14.93 -24.66
N ALA A 657 13.32 -14.29 -25.75
CA ALA A 657 14.14 -13.34 -26.49
C ALA A 657 14.48 -12.10 -25.64
N LEU A 658 13.52 -11.58 -24.87
CA LEU A 658 13.75 -10.49 -23.92
C LEU A 658 14.82 -10.88 -22.88
N TYR A 659 14.71 -12.08 -22.30
CA TYR A 659 15.62 -12.56 -21.28
C TYR A 659 17.03 -12.79 -21.81
N GLU A 660 17.17 -13.27 -23.04
CA GLU A 660 18.49 -13.42 -23.65
C GLU A 660 19.19 -12.07 -23.86
N ARG A 661 18.46 -11.03 -24.30
CA ARG A 661 19.02 -9.66 -24.36
C ARG A 661 19.50 -9.17 -22.98
N ALA A 662 18.75 -9.47 -21.92
CA ALA A 662 19.16 -9.14 -20.56
C ALA A 662 20.41 -9.94 -20.11
N ARG A 663 20.49 -11.24 -20.44
CA ARG A 663 21.68 -12.07 -20.17
C ARG A 663 22.92 -11.53 -20.88
N GLU A 664 22.80 -11.04 -22.11
CA GLU A 664 23.91 -10.41 -22.83
C GLU A 664 24.45 -9.17 -22.09
N VAL A 665 23.57 -8.34 -21.52
CA VAL A 665 23.98 -7.19 -20.71
C VAL A 665 24.80 -7.64 -19.50
N TYR A 666 24.28 -8.60 -18.73
CA TYR A 666 24.97 -9.10 -17.53
C TYR A 666 26.28 -9.83 -17.85
N ARG A 667 26.33 -10.67 -18.89
CA ARG A 667 27.56 -11.35 -19.32
C ARG A 667 28.65 -10.35 -19.73
N ARG A 668 28.29 -9.24 -20.39
CA ARG A 668 29.24 -8.16 -20.71
C ARG A 668 29.82 -7.50 -19.45
N ARG A 669 29.08 -7.45 -18.34
CA ARG A 669 29.56 -6.89 -17.06
C ARG A 669 30.52 -7.83 -16.32
N LEU A 670 30.57 -9.12 -16.68
CA LEU A 670 31.56 -10.08 -16.17
C LEU A 670 32.88 -10.08 -16.98
N ALA A 671 32.89 -9.48 -18.18
CA ALA A 671 34.07 -9.44 -19.01
C ALA A 671 35.12 -8.49 -18.40
N PRO A 672 36.42 -8.86 -18.39
CA PRO A 672 37.46 -7.98 -17.87
C PRO A 672 37.52 -6.67 -18.67
N PRO A 673 37.76 -5.52 -18.00
CA PRO A 673 37.86 -4.24 -18.68
C PRO A 673 39.04 -4.25 -19.67
N GLY A 674 38.75 -4.30 -20.97
CA GLY A 674 39.78 -4.31 -22.03
C GLY A 674 39.50 -5.19 -23.26
N VAL A 675 38.45 -6.03 -23.23
CA VAL A 675 37.95 -6.71 -24.44
C VAL A 675 36.70 -5.97 -24.91
N ARG A 676 36.89 -4.86 -25.62
CA ARG A 676 35.82 -4.15 -26.34
C ARG A 676 36.18 -4.00 -27.80
#